data_AF-A0A836F1Q8-F1
#
_entry.id   AF-A0A836F1Q8-F1
#
_cell.length_a   1.000
_cell.length_b   1.000
_cell.length_c   1.000
_cell.angle_alpha   90.00
_cell.angle_beta   90.00
_cell.angle_gamma   90.00
#
_symmetry.space_group_name_H-M   'P 1'
#
loop_
_entity.id
_entity.type
_entity.pdbx_description
1 polymer ?
#
loop_
_entity_poly.entity_id
_entity_poly.type
_entity_poly.pdbx_seq_one_letter_code
_entity_poly.pdbx_strand_id
1 'polypeptide(L)'
;MERTNSIATVHDHEKDMQLSIQLNRWILKPIGVWPKLTEISRMERYAYGLVNVICTSLIGFLFIPSAIFMLLEMDDVYLILKLSGPLSFCLMAVVKYSSLIFRENDIRSGIRHIESDWINTRHSNDRIIMIRNAKFGRRLVSICAFFMYGGAVFYYLALPFSKGKITESDGNLTYRPLVYPVASVILDARHSPISEILFWIQCLSGFIAHSITAGACSLAAVFAMHAYGRLEVLIQWIEHLVDGREDFCNNVDERLAMIVQQHIRILHFISLTDKVLREISIVEIVGCTLNMCFLGYYSLTEWETKETTSYITYIVLLISLTFNIFIFCYIGELVAEKCKKIGEVSYMIDWHRLSERKGLALVLIIAMSNSSIKLTAGNLFELSLSTFGDVTFITSTRHKTIIMEKTNPVIVVNDYKKDLRLSIQLNRWILKPLGAWPKSIKISFIERYAYMLVNVICISLIGFLFVPSAIYLVLEMDDAYNILKLTGPLNFCLMAVIKYSSLIFRENDIRSGIEYIANDWINTRYYDDRMIMIKSAKFGRRLVTICAVFMYGGATFYYLALPLSNGKITEDGGNLTYRPLMYPVSSMIVDARRSPISEIFFCVQCLSGFIVHSITTGACSLAAVFAMHAYGRLEVLMQWIEHLVDGREDFCDNVDERLAMIVQQHVRILQ
;
A
#
# COMPACT_ATOMS: atom_id res chain seq x y z
N MET A 1 -11.64 19.60 -59.69
CA MET A 1 -12.55 18.53 -59.23
C MET A 1 -11.73 17.26 -59.15
N GLU A 2 -10.99 17.07 -58.06
CA GLU A 2 -10.32 15.81 -57.75
C GLU A 2 -10.74 15.45 -56.33
N ARG A 3 -11.60 14.44 -56.25
CA ARG A 3 -12.14 13.88 -55.03
C ARG A 3 -11.06 12.96 -54.49
N THR A 4 -10.27 13.43 -53.54
CA THR A 4 -9.38 12.57 -52.74
C THR A 4 -10.27 11.60 -51.95
N ASN A 5 -10.49 10.43 -52.52
CA ASN A 5 -11.07 9.30 -51.80
C ASN A 5 -10.14 8.96 -50.63
N SER A 6 -10.55 9.32 -49.41
CA SER A 6 -9.96 8.76 -48.22
C SER A 6 -10.14 7.26 -48.28
N ILE A 7 -9.04 6.54 -48.48
CA ILE A 7 -8.99 5.09 -48.33
C ILE A 7 -9.39 4.84 -46.87
N ALA A 8 -10.64 4.45 -46.65
CA ALA A 8 -11.08 3.89 -45.38
C ALA A 8 -10.20 2.67 -45.14
N THR A 9 -9.16 2.84 -44.33
CA THR A 9 -8.38 1.71 -43.84
C THR A 9 -9.36 0.85 -43.07
N VAL A 10 -9.77 -0.29 -43.66
CA VAL A 10 -10.67 -1.23 -43.01
C VAL A 10 -9.94 -1.76 -41.79
N HIS A 11 -10.25 -1.13 -40.68
CA HIS A 11 -9.64 -1.38 -39.40
C HIS A 11 -10.24 -2.66 -38.82
N ASP A 12 -9.40 -3.65 -38.57
CA ASP A 12 -9.84 -4.92 -38.01
C ASP A 12 -10.16 -4.76 -36.52
N HIS A 13 -11.41 -4.37 -36.23
CA HIS A 13 -11.92 -4.16 -34.88
C HIS A 13 -11.86 -5.44 -34.02
N GLU A 14 -12.00 -6.62 -34.66
CA GLU A 14 -11.92 -7.92 -33.99
C GLU A 14 -10.50 -8.13 -33.43
N LYS A 15 -9.47 -7.81 -34.20
CA LYS A 15 -8.06 -7.95 -33.77
C LYS A 15 -7.73 -7.08 -32.55
N ASP A 16 -8.23 -5.85 -32.50
CA ASP A 16 -7.97 -4.95 -31.36
C ASP A 16 -8.80 -5.30 -30.12
N MET A 17 -10.03 -5.74 -30.33
CA MET A 17 -10.83 -6.29 -29.24
C MET A 17 -10.11 -7.50 -28.65
N GLN A 18 -9.65 -8.43 -29.48
CA GLN A 18 -8.87 -9.58 -29.05
C GLN A 18 -7.60 -9.16 -28.30
N LEU A 19 -6.86 -8.16 -28.79
CA LEU A 19 -5.69 -7.63 -28.10
C LEU A 19 -5.98 -7.22 -26.65
N SER A 20 -7.17 -6.66 -26.40
CA SER A 20 -7.60 -6.16 -25.10
C SER A 20 -8.00 -7.27 -24.13
N ILE A 21 -8.68 -8.32 -24.62
CA ILE A 21 -9.34 -9.31 -23.75
C ILE A 21 -8.74 -10.73 -23.80
N GLN A 22 -7.80 -11.00 -24.71
CA GLN A 22 -7.28 -12.35 -24.98
C GLN A 22 -6.66 -13.01 -23.74
N LEU A 23 -5.85 -12.29 -22.96
CA LEU A 23 -5.21 -12.87 -21.77
C LEU A 23 -6.24 -13.24 -20.70
N ASN A 24 -7.24 -12.38 -20.47
CA ASN A 24 -8.34 -12.68 -19.54
C ASN A 24 -9.10 -13.92 -20.00
N ARG A 25 -9.37 -14.02 -21.31
CA ARG A 25 -10.02 -15.20 -21.89
C ARG A 25 -9.21 -16.47 -21.68
N TRP A 26 -7.89 -16.41 -21.83
CA TRP A 26 -7.01 -17.56 -21.61
C TRP A 26 -6.99 -18.02 -20.15
N ILE A 27 -7.13 -17.11 -19.19
CA ILE A 27 -7.13 -17.44 -17.75
C ILE A 27 -8.52 -17.88 -17.27
N LEU A 28 -9.58 -17.16 -17.65
CA LEU A 28 -10.94 -17.36 -17.13
C LEU A 28 -11.72 -18.47 -17.84
N LYS A 29 -11.39 -18.79 -19.10
CA LYS A 29 -12.11 -19.82 -19.88
C LYS A 29 -11.86 -21.24 -19.35
N PRO A 30 -10.63 -21.66 -19.02
CA PRO A 30 -10.37 -22.99 -18.46
C PRO A 30 -11.05 -23.24 -17.11
N ILE A 31 -11.20 -22.20 -16.29
CA ILE A 31 -11.85 -22.28 -14.96
C ILE A 31 -13.38 -22.10 -15.01
N GLY A 32 -13.98 -22.03 -16.21
CA GLY A 32 -15.44 -21.98 -16.39
C GLY A 32 -16.10 -20.63 -16.12
N VAL A 33 -15.32 -19.55 -15.92
CA VAL A 33 -15.83 -18.22 -15.53
C VAL A 33 -15.99 -17.27 -16.70
N TRP A 34 -15.32 -17.51 -17.84
CA TRP A 34 -15.41 -16.62 -18.98
C TRP A 34 -16.84 -16.52 -19.53
N PRO A 35 -17.46 -15.32 -19.57
CA PRO A 35 -18.84 -15.19 -20.02
C PRO A 35 -18.92 -15.40 -21.53
N LYS A 36 -19.95 -16.13 -21.97
CA LYS A 36 -20.23 -16.29 -23.41
C LYS A 36 -21.12 -15.18 -23.94
N LEU A 37 -20.81 -14.74 -25.15
CA LEU A 37 -21.51 -13.64 -25.83
C LEU A 37 -22.77 -14.10 -26.57
N THR A 38 -22.84 -15.38 -26.95
CA THR A 38 -23.94 -16.03 -27.71
C THR A 38 -24.83 -16.92 -26.83
N GLU A 39 -26.05 -17.22 -27.30
CA GLU A 39 -26.95 -18.17 -26.63
C GLU A 39 -26.34 -19.59 -26.59
N ILE A 40 -26.43 -20.22 -25.42
CA ILE A 40 -25.74 -21.46 -25.07
C ILE A 40 -26.73 -22.63 -25.18
N SER A 41 -26.31 -23.76 -25.74
CA SER A 41 -27.09 -25.00 -25.71
C SER A 41 -27.22 -25.53 -24.27
N ARG A 42 -28.31 -26.25 -23.95
CA ARG A 42 -28.48 -26.82 -22.60
C ARG A 42 -27.28 -27.68 -22.16
N MET A 43 -26.67 -28.43 -23.09
CA MET A 43 -25.50 -29.28 -22.81
C MET A 43 -24.26 -28.49 -22.41
N GLU A 44 -23.98 -27.37 -23.08
CA GLU A 44 -22.85 -26.53 -22.72
C GLU A 44 -23.03 -25.91 -21.33
N ARG A 45 -24.26 -25.50 -20.97
CA ARG A 45 -24.55 -24.96 -19.63
C ARG A 45 -24.28 -25.99 -18.54
N TYR A 46 -24.67 -27.26 -18.75
CA TYR A 46 -24.35 -28.34 -17.82
C TYR A 46 -22.84 -28.60 -17.73
N ALA A 47 -22.12 -28.53 -18.85
CA ALA A 47 -20.67 -28.69 -18.85
C ALA A 47 -19.96 -27.58 -18.04
N TYR A 48 -20.39 -26.32 -18.15
CA TYR A 48 -19.85 -25.23 -17.32
C TYR A 48 -20.19 -25.40 -15.83
N GLY A 49 -21.44 -25.79 -15.53
CA GLY A 49 -21.82 -26.12 -14.16
C GLY A 49 -20.93 -27.23 -13.57
N LEU A 50 -20.64 -28.27 -14.35
CA LEU A 50 -19.75 -29.35 -13.95
C LEU A 50 -18.31 -28.86 -13.72
N VAL A 51 -17.77 -28.03 -14.61
CA VAL A 51 -16.43 -27.42 -14.42
C VAL A 51 -16.38 -26.61 -13.14
N ASN A 52 -17.40 -25.80 -12.86
CA ASN A 52 -17.44 -24.99 -11.64
C ASN A 52 -17.52 -25.84 -10.37
N VAL A 53 -18.30 -26.92 -10.40
CA VAL A 53 -18.37 -27.90 -9.31
C VAL A 53 -17.00 -28.55 -9.11
N ILE A 54 -16.35 -29.03 -10.18
CA ILE A 54 -15.02 -29.64 -10.12
C ILE A 54 -13.98 -28.68 -9.53
N CYS A 55 -13.91 -27.43 -10.03
CA CYS A 55 -12.99 -26.42 -9.51
C CYS A 55 -13.23 -26.12 -8.03
N THR A 56 -14.49 -26.00 -7.62
CA THR A 56 -14.84 -25.75 -6.21
C THR A 56 -14.51 -26.95 -5.32
N SER A 57 -14.80 -28.17 -5.78
CA SER A 57 -14.46 -29.41 -5.08
C SER A 57 -12.96 -29.60 -4.92
N LEU A 58 -12.14 -29.24 -5.92
CA LEU A 58 -10.68 -29.30 -5.84
C LEU A 58 -10.11 -28.33 -4.79
N ILE A 59 -10.65 -27.11 -4.70
CA ILE A 59 -10.25 -26.17 -3.64
C ILE A 59 -10.75 -26.65 -2.27
N GLY A 60 -11.97 -27.18 -2.20
CA GLY A 60 -12.50 -27.80 -0.99
C GLY A 60 -11.66 -28.99 -0.51
N PHE A 61 -11.11 -29.76 -1.45
CA PHE A 61 -10.19 -30.87 -1.18
C PHE A 61 -8.86 -30.41 -0.58
N LEU A 62 -8.38 -29.20 -0.89
CA LEU A 62 -7.23 -28.62 -0.19
C LEU A 62 -7.61 -28.18 1.23
N PHE A 63 -8.74 -27.49 1.35
CA PHE A 63 -9.13 -26.82 2.59
C PHE A 63 -9.59 -27.79 3.67
N ILE A 64 -10.53 -28.69 3.37
CA ILE A 64 -11.21 -29.52 4.38
C ILE A 64 -10.24 -30.46 5.11
N PRO A 65 -9.43 -31.29 4.43
CA PRO A 65 -8.53 -32.21 5.11
C PRO A 65 -7.45 -31.48 5.91
N SER A 66 -6.93 -30.37 5.38
CA SER A 66 -5.91 -29.56 6.03
C SER A 66 -6.43 -28.81 7.25
N ALA A 67 -7.68 -28.33 7.21
CA ALA A 67 -8.34 -27.72 8.36
C ALA A 67 -8.60 -28.75 9.47
N ILE A 68 -9.01 -29.98 9.10
CA ILE A 68 -9.20 -31.07 10.06
C ILE A 68 -7.85 -31.47 10.67
N PHE A 69 -6.77 -31.56 9.87
CA PHE A 69 -5.41 -31.82 10.37
C PHE A 69 -4.97 -30.76 11.39
N MET A 70 -5.19 -29.47 11.06
CA MET A 70 -4.89 -28.35 11.97
C MET A 70 -5.65 -28.46 13.31
N LEU A 71 -6.91 -28.90 13.29
CA LEU A 71 -7.75 -28.93 14.48
C LEU A 71 -7.54 -30.17 15.36
N LEU A 72 -7.21 -31.32 14.75
CA LEU A 72 -7.18 -32.61 15.44
C LEU A 72 -5.76 -33.17 15.70
N GLU A 73 -4.77 -32.79 14.89
CA GLU A 73 -3.44 -33.42 14.90
C GLU A 73 -2.28 -32.45 15.19
N MET A 74 -2.53 -31.13 15.22
CA MET A 74 -1.50 -30.13 15.51
C MET A 74 -1.61 -29.56 16.93
N ASP A 75 -0.56 -29.75 17.72
CA ASP A 75 -0.41 -29.14 19.06
C ASP A 75 0.53 -27.92 19.07
N ASP A 76 1.41 -27.80 18.06
CA ASP A 76 2.37 -26.70 17.97
C ASP A 76 1.73 -25.44 17.37
N VAL A 77 1.65 -24.39 18.20
CA VAL A 77 1.13 -23.06 17.84
C VAL A 77 1.82 -22.49 16.59
N TYR A 78 3.13 -22.71 16.44
CA TYR A 78 3.87 -22.25 15.28
C TYR A 78 3.39 -22.93 13.99
N LEU A 79 3.21 -24.25 14.02
CA LEU A 79 2.74 -25.02 12.87
C LEU A 79 1.27 -24.71 12.52
N ILE A 80 0.42 -24.48 13.53
CA ILE A 80 -0.97 -24.01 13.35
C ILE A 80 -0.98 -22.68 12.61
N LEU A 81 -0.15 -21.72 13.07
CA LEU A 81 -0.02 -20.43 12.39
C LEU A 81 0.52 -20.65 10.97
N LYS A 82 1.59 -21.43 10.78
CA LYS A 82 2.18 -21.69 9.46
C LYS A 82 1.18 -22.20 8.42
N LEU A 83 0.24 -23.05 8.85
CA LEU A 83 -0.83 -23.59 8.00
C LEU A 83 -2.05 -22.65 7.85
N SER A 84 -2.22 -21.67 8.74
CA SER A 84 -3.34 -20.71 8.69
C SER A 84 -3.29 -19.79 7.46
N GLY A 85 -2.11 -19.35 7.04
CA GLY A 85 -1.93 -18.52 5.84
C GLY A 85 -2.40 -19.20 4.54
N PRO A 86 -1.90 -20.41 4.23
CA PRO A 86 -2.38 -21.20 3.10
C PRO A 86 -3.89 -21.49 3.12
N LEU A 87 -4.46 -21.84 4.28
CA LEU A 87 -5.90 -22.04 4.43
C LEU A 87 -6.71 -20.76 4.19
N SER A 88 -6.21 -19.62 4.69
CA SER A 88 -6.78 -18.30 4.42
C SER A 88 -6.76 -18.00 2.91
N PHE A 89 -5.67 -18.31 2.20
CA PHE A 89 -5.61 -18.16 0.75
C PHE A 89 -6.62 -19.05 0.01
N CYS A 90 -6.82 -20.31 0.44
CA CYS A 90 -7.87 -21.17 -0.10
C CYS A 90 -9.26 -20.55 0.09
N LEU A 91 -9.57 -20.03 1.28
CA LEU A 91 -10.83 -19.36 1.55
C LEU A 91 -11.03 -18.13 0.64
N MET A 92 -9.99 -17.30 0.47
CA MET A 92 -10.02 -16.18 -0.45
C MET A 92 -10.31 -16.61 -1.89
N ALA A 93 -9.69 -17.70 -2.35
CA ALA A 93 -9.92 -18.24 -3.69
C ALA A 93 -11.38 -18.66 -3.88
N VAL A 94 -11.99 -19.34 -2.89
CA VAL A 94 -13.42 -19.70 -2.92
C VAL A 94 -14.32 -18.48 -2.98
N VAL A 95 -14.05 -17.46 -2.14
CA VAL A 95 -14.86 -16.24 -2.13
C VAL A 95 -14.73 -15.49 -3.47
N LYS A 96 -13.51 -15.31 -3.99
CA LYS A 96 -13.29 -14.68 -5.31
C LYS A 96 -13.97 -15.44 -6.44
N TYR A 97 -13.89 -16.77 -6.42
CA TYR A 97 -14.51 -17.62 -7.43
C TYR A 97 -16.03 -17.49 -7.41
N SER A 98 -16.60 -17.52 -6.21
CA SER A 98 -18.04 -17.32 -6.01
C SER A 98 -18.46 -15.94 -6.51
N SER A 99 -17.73 -14.88 -6.15
CA SER A 99 -18.01 -13.53 -6.63
C SER A 99 -17.96 -13.42 -8.15
N LEU A 100 -16.96 -14.02 -8.80
CA LEU A 100 -16.86 -14.05 -10.27
C LEU A 100 -18.04 -14.77 -10.94
N ILE A 101 -18.50 -15.89 -10.35
CA ILE A 101 -19.67 -16.63 -10.84
C ILE A 101 -20.97 -15.82 -10.62
N PHE A 102 -21.16 -15.24 -9.44
CA PHE A 102 -22.34 -14.42 -9.13
C PHE A 102 -22.41 -13.16 -10.01
N ARG A 103 -21.26 -12.59 -10.38
CA ARG A 103 -21.15 -11.40 -11.24
C ARG A 103 -21.09 -11.71 -12.74
N GLU A 104 -21.27 -12.97 -13.17
CA GLU A 104 -21.11 -13.37 -14.59
C GLU A 104 -21.87 -12.47 -15.57
N ASN A 105 -23.12 -12.11 -15.25
CA ASN A 105 -23.94 -11.24 -16.10
C ASN A 105 -23.38 -9.81 -16.20
N ASP A 106 -22.87 -9.27 -15.09
CA ASP A 106 -22.26 -7.94 -15.05
C ASP A 106 -20.94 -7.94 -15.85
N ILE A 107 -20.12 -9.00 -15.72
CA ILE A 107 -18.88 -9.20 -16.49
C ILE A 107 -19.19 -9.31 -17.99
N ARG A 108 -20.24 -10.06 -18.36
CA ARG A 108 -20.71 -10.19 -19.75
C ARG A 108 -21.12 -8.83 -20.32
N SER A 109 -21.86 -8.05 -19.55
CA SER A 109 -22.25 -6.69 -19.93
C SER A 109 -21.02 -5.80 -20.15
N GLY A 110 -20.01 -5.90 -19.29
CA GLY A 110 -18.75 -5.16 -19.43
C GLY A 110 -18.00 -5.51 -20.71
N ILE A 111 -17.89 -6.79 -21.05
CA ILE A 111 -17.21 -7.23 -22.28
C ILE A 111 -17.98 -6.79 -23.53
N ARG A 112 -19.32 -6.87 -23.52
CA ARG A 112 -20.15 -6.32 -24.62
C ARG A 112 -19.98 -4.80 -24.77
N HIS A 113 -19.79 -4.09 -23.66
CA HIS A 113 -19.51 -2.66 -23.70
C HIS A 113 -18.16 -2.39 -24.39
N ILE A 114 -17.12 -3.14 -24.02
CA ILE A 114 -15.78 -3.05 -24.65
C ILE A 114 -15.88 -3.35 -26.16
N GLU A 115 -16.55 -4.43 -26.54
CA GLU A 115 -16.79 -4.80 -27.94
C GLU A 115 -17.48 -3.69 -28.72
N SER A 116 -18.58 -3.14 -28.17
CA SER A 116 -19.30 -2.03 -28.77
C SER A 116 -18.41 -0.78 -28.91
N ASP A 117 -17.55 -0.47 -27.95
CA ASP A 117 -16.63 0.66 -28.04
C ASP A 117 -15.59 0.49 -29.14
N TRP A 118 -15.05 -0.72 -29.32
CA TRP A 118 -14.11 -1.02 -30.40
C TRP A 118 -14.76 -0.90 -31.78
N ILE A 119 -16.00 -1.38 -31.95
CA ILE A 119 -16.76 -1.27 -33.19
C ILE A 119 -17.08 0.19 -33.54
N ASN A 120 -17.42 1.00 -32.54
CA ASN A 120 -17.84 2.39 -32.74
C ASN A 120 -16.67 3.38 -32.90
N THR A 121 -15.43 2.97 -32.60
CA THR A 121 -14.27 3.86 -32.70
C THR A 121 -13.69 3.85 -34.11
N ARG A 122 -14.09 4.84 -34.92
CA ARG A 122 -13.66 4.98 -36.33
C ARG A 122 -12.46 5.91 -36.51
N HIS A 123 -12.29 6.92 -35.67
CA HIS A 123 -11.20 7.87 -35.79
C HIS A 123 -9.85 7.24 -35.39
N SER A 124 -8.83 7.44 -36.23
CA SER A 124 -7.52 6.80 -36.08
C SER A 124 -6.81 7.15 -34.77
N ASN A 125 -6.82 8.43 -34.37
CA ASN A 125 -6.18 8.87 -33.14
C ASN A 125 -6.82 8.25 -31.88
N ASP A 126 -8.15 8.19 -31.83
CA ASP A 126 -8.90 7.63 -30.70
C ASP A 126 -8.60 6.12 -30.58
N ARG A 127 -8.50 5.44 -31.72
CA ARG A 127 -8.09 4.04 -31.79
C ARG A 127 -6.65 3.83 -31.30
N ILE A 128 -5.71 4.72 -31.65
CA ILE A 128 -4.32 4.66 -31.17
C ILE A 128 -4.26 4.78 -29.64
N ILE A 129 -5.05 5.68 -29.06
CA ILE A 129 -5.16 5.84 -27.59
C ILE A 129 -5.69 4.56 -26.95
N MET A 130 -6.77 4.00 -27.49
CA MET A 130 -7.35 2.75 -26.98
C MET A 130 -6.36 1.58 -27.07
N ILE A 131 -5.65 1.42 -28.19
CA ILE A 131 -4.64 0.37 -28.38
C ILE A 131 -3.50 0.54 -27.38
N ARG A 132 -3.03 1.77 -27.16
CA ARG A 132 -1.96 2.07 -26.19
C ARG A 132 -2.37 1.64 -24.78
N ASN A 133 -3.58 2.01 -24.36
CA ASN A 133 -4.10 1.66 -23.03
C ASN A 133 -4.41 0.16 -22.89
N ALA A 134 -4.91 -0.49 -23.94
CA ALA A 134 -5.08 -1.94 -23.97
C ALA A 134 -3.74 -2.69 -23.84
N LYS A 135 -2.67 -2.22 -24.52
CA LYS A 135 -1.32 -2.78 -24.36
C LYS A 135 -0.80 -2.61 -22.94
N PHE A 136 -1.07 -1.47 -22.30
CA PHE A 136 -0.68 -1.23 -20.91
C PHE A 136 -1.44 -2.17 -19.96
N GLY A 137 -2.75 -2.30 -20.11
CA GLY A 137 -3.55 -3.29 -19.36
C GLY A 137 -3.02 -4.71 -19.55
N ARG A 138 -2.70 -5.11 -20.78
CA ARG A 138 -2.08 -6.42 -21.08
C ARG A 138 -0.76 -6.63 -20.35
N ARG A 139 0.09 -5.61 -20.25
CA ARG A 139 1.35 -5.67 -19.47
C ARG A 139 1.06 -5.88 -17.99
N LEU A 140 0.09 -5.16 -17.40
CA LEU A 140 -0.32 -5.37 -16.01
C LEU A 140 -0.79 -6.81 -15.76
N VAL A 141 -1.62 -7.36 -16.67
CA VAL A 141 -2.06 -8.76 -16.61
C VAL A 141 -0.88 -9.72 -16.65
N SER A 142 0.08 -9.52 -17.57
CA SER A 142 1.26 -10.37 -17.68
C SER A 142 2.13 -10.35 -16.42
N ILE A 143 2.35 -9.17 -15.82
CA ILE A 143 3.14 -9.04 -14.60
C ILE A 143 2.42 -9.70 -13.41
N CYS A 144 1.11 -9.50 -13.27
CA CYS A 144 0.29 -10.15 -12.25
C CYS A 144 0.35 -11.69 -12.37
N ALA A 145 0.18 -12.22 -13.59
CA ALA A 145 0.28 -13.64 -13.84
C ALA A 145 1.68 -14.20 -13.52
N PHE A 146 2.74 -13.46 -13.87
CA PHE A 146 4.12 -13.86 -13.56
C PHE A 146 4.34 -14.02 -12.05
N PHE A 147 3.96 -13.02 -11.25
CA PHE A 147 4.14 -13.09 -9.80
C PHE A 147 3.31 -14.21 -9.17
N MET A 148 2.05 -14.39 -9.59
CA MET A 148 1.18 -15.38 -8.97
C MET A 148 1.52 -16.82 -9.35
N TYR A 149 1.77 -17.11 -10.63
CA TYR A 149 2.21 -18.44 -11.01
C TYR A 149 3.64 -18.71 -10.53
N GLY A 150 4.50 -17.69 -10.47
CA GLY A 150 5.82 -17.78 -9.85
C GLY A 150 5.73 -18.19 -8.39
N GLY A 151 4.93 -17.48 -7.58
CA GLY A 151 4.68 -17.84 -6.18
C GLY A 151 4.14 -19.25 -6.01
N ALA A 152 3.20 -19.67 -6.87
CA ALA A 152 2.67 -21.04 -6.87
C ALA A 152 3.76 -22.09 -7.14
N VAL A 153 4.64 -21.86 -8.12
CA VAL A 153 5.75 -22.78 -8.44
C VAL A 153 6.70 -22.91 -7.26
N PHE A 154 7.07 -21.80 -6.60
CA PHE A 154 7.92 -21.87 -5.41
C PHE A 154 7.25 -22.65 -4.26
N TYR A 155 5.96 -22.38 -4.01
CA TYR A 155 5.25 -22.99 -2.90
C TYR A 155 4.90 -24.47 -3.10
N TYR A 156 4.38 -24.86 -4.27
CA TYR A 156 3.95 -26.24 -4.54
C TYR A 156 5.07 -27.15 -5.05
N LEU A 157 6.11 -26.60 -5.69
CA LEU A 157 7.21 -27.40 -6.23
C LEU A 157 8.52 -27.15 -5.47
N ALA A 158 9.06 -25.93 -5.48
CA ALA A 158 10.41 -25.71 -4.93
C ALA A 158 10.51 -26.09 -3.44
N LEU A 159 9.50 -25.77 -2.63
CA LEU A 159 9.47 -26.04 -1.20
C LEU A 159 9.44 -27.56 -0.88
N PRO A 160 8.50 -28.39 -1.39
CA PRO A 160 8.52 -29.85 -1.16
C PRO A 160 9.73 -30.57 -1.73
N PHE A 161 10.26 -30.13 -2.87
CA PHE A 161 11.42 -30.78 -3.48
C PHE A 161 12.72 -30.49 -2.71
N SER A 162 12.83 -29.31 -2.09
CA SER A 162 13.99 -28.94 -1.28
C SER A 162 14.04 -29.63 0.08
N LYS A 163 12.88 -29.83 0.74
CA LYS A 163 12.81 -30.54 2.03
C LYS A 163 13.13 -32.05 1.96
N GLY A 164 13.23 -32.62 0.75
CA GLY A 164 13.60 -34.03 0.57
C GLY A 164 12.49 -35.01 1.01
N LYS A 165 12.87 -36.28 1.24
CA LYS A 165 11.97 -37.28 1.84
C LYS A 165 12.30 -37.42 3.33
N ILE A 166 11.28 -37.52 4.16
CA ILE A 166 11.39 -37.75 5.60
C ILE A 166 11.26 -39.26 5.83
N THR A 167 12.18 -39.84 6.60
CA THR A 167 12.11 -41.23 7.04
C THR A 167 11.64 -41.28 8.49
N GLU A 168 10.64 -42.11 8.77
CA GLU A 168 10.10 -42.31 10.12
C GLU A 168 11.16 -42.96 11.04
N SER A 169 11.06 -42.74 12.35
CA SER A 169 12.04 -43.22 13.35
C SER A 169 12.32 -44.73 13.28
N ASP A 170 11.34 -45.49 12.80
CA ASP A 170 11.38 -46.96 12.74
C ASP A 170 11.97 -47.47 11.41
N GLY A 171 12.37 -46.56 10.50
CA GLY A 171 13.07 -46.87 9.24
C GLY A 171 12.22 -47.51 8.14
N ASN A 172 10.98 -47.89 8.42
CA ASN A 172 10.11 -48.64 7.50
C ASN A 172 9.39 -47.78 6.45
N LEU A 173 9.31 -46.45 6.66
CA LEU A 173 8.53 -45.55 5.79
C LEU A 173 9.30 -44.27 5.46
N THR A 174 9.49 -44.01 4.18
CA THR A 174 10.11 -42.77 3.66
C THR A 174 9.14 -42.07 2.73
N TYR A 175 8.64 -40.90 3.13
CA TYR A 175 7.62 -40.15 2.38
C TYR A 175 8.01 -38.68 2.21
N ARG A 176 7.41 -38.02 1.23
CA ARG A 176 7.59 -36.58 1.04
C ARG A 176 6.45 -35.82 1.74
N PRO A 177 6.73 -34.81 2.58
CA PRO A 177 5.68 -34.01 3.19
C PRO A 177 4.88 -33.26 2.12
N LEU A 178 3.56 -33.35 2.22
CA LEU A 178 2.63 -32.58 1.40
C LEU A 178 2.57 -31.14 1.92
N VAL A 179 2.38 -30.18 1.02
CA VAL A 179 2.25 -28.75 1.36
C VAL A 179 0.98 -28.51 2.18
N TYR A 180 -0.09 -29.21 1.80
CA TYR A 180 -1.34 -29.28 2.54
C TYR A 180 -1.41 -30.65 3.22
N PRO A 181 -1.22 -30.74 4.55
CA PRO A 181 -1.27 -32.03 5.24
C PRO A 181 -2.69 -32.60 5.23
N VAL A 182 -2.80 -33.92 5.16
CA VAL A 182 -4.07 -34.65 5.20
C VAL A 182 -4.14 -35.39 6.53
N ALA A 183 -5.22 -35.16 7.29
CA ALA A 183 -5.46 -35.85 8.56
C ALA A 183 -5.41 -37.37 8.38
N SER A 184 -4.62 -38.03 9.22
CA SER A 184 -4.48 -39.49 9.29
C SER A 184 -5.84 -40.18 9.51
N VAL A 185 -6.77 -39.51 10.21
CA VAL A 185 -8.15 -39.96 10.42
C VAL A 185 -8.95 -40.06 9.11
N ILE A 186 -8.62 -39.24 8.10
CA ILE A 186 -9.28 -39.26 6.78
C ILE A 186 -8.59 -40.26 5.87
N LEU A 187 -7.27 -40.12 5.71
CA LEU A 187 -6.46 -40.93 4.81
C LEU A 187 -4.98 -40.84 5.19
N ASP A 188 -4.32 -41.98 5.37
CA ASP A 188 -2.87 -42.00 5.57
C ASP A 188 -2.13 -41.71 4.26
N ALA A 189 -1.80 -40.43 4.07
CA ALA A 189 -1.17 -39.89 2.86
C ALA A 189 0.33 -40.22 2.73
N ARG A 190 0.92 -40.99 3.65
CA ARG A 190 2.37 -41.25 3.68
C ARG A 190 2.79 -42.39 2.76
N HIS A 191 1.88 -43.34 2.46
CA HIS A 191 2.20 -44.51 1.63
C HIS A 191 2.20 -44.19 0.12
N SER A 192 3.14 -44.79 -0.61
CA SER A 192 3.12 -44.81 -2.09
C SER A 192 2.11 -45.86 -2.57
N PRO A 193 1.27 -45.59 -3.59
CA PRO A 193 1.27 -44.43 -4.51
C PRO A 193 0.38 -43.24 -4.08
N ILE A 194 -0.30 -43.34 -2.93
CA ILE A 194 -1.29 -42.34 -2.48
C ILE A 194 -0.66 -40.95 -2.33
N SER A 195 0.53 -40.88 -1.73
CA SER A 195 1.29 -39.62 -1.55
C SER A 195 1.54 -38.86 -2.86
N GLU A 196 1.91 -39.57 -3.92
CA GLU A 196 2.20 -39.01 -5.24
C GLU A 196 0.94 -38.51 -5.95
N ILE A 197 -0.15 -39.27 -5.86
CA ILE A 197 -1.46 -38.88 -6.42
C ILE A 197 -1.96 -37.61 -5.73
N LEU A 198 -1.91 -37.57 -4.40
CA LEU A 198 -2.33 -36.42 -3.61
C LEU A 198 -1.49 -35.18 -3.93
N PHE A 199 -0.17 -35.33 -4.07
CA PHE A 199 0.72 -34.23 -4.44
C PHE A 199 0.30 -33.57 -5.77
N TRP A 200 0.01 -34.36 -6.80
CA TRP A 200 -0.41 -33.81 -8.10
C TRP A 200 -1.82 -33.21 -8.06
N ILE A 201 -2.75 -33.79 -7.30
CA ILE A 201 -4.06 -33.18 -7.05
C ILE A 201 -3.92 -31.84 -6.33
N GLN A 202 -3.01 -31.74 -5.35
CA GLN A 202 -2.74 -30.48 -4.65
C GLN A 202 -2.13 -29.43 -5.58
N CYS A 203 -1.20 -29.82 -6.46
CA CYS A 203 -0.63 -28.92 -7.47
C CYS A 203 -1.72 -28.40 -8.43
N LEU A 204 -2.61 -29.27 -8.90
CA LEU A 204 -3.72 -28.89 -9.78
C LEU A 204 -4.69 -27.94 -9.08
N SER A 205 -5.07 -28.26 -7.84
CA SER A 205 -5.98 -27.45 -7.02
C SER A 205 -5.36 -26.08 -6.70
N GLY A 206 -4.06 -26.07 -6.40
CA GLY A 206 -3.28 -24.85 -6.18
C GLY A 206 -3.18 -23.98 -7.42
N PHE A 207 -2.94 -24.59 -8.59
CA PHE A 207 -2.95 -23.89 -9.89
C PHE A 207 -4.30 -23.23 -10.14
N ILE A 208 -5.42 -23.94 -9.92
CA ILE A 208 -6.77 -23.38 -10.05
C ILE A 208 -6.97 -22.18 -9.12
N ALA A 209 -6.60 -22.29 -7.84
CA ALA A 209 -6.72 -21.20 -6.87
C ALA A 209 -5.94 -19.93 -7.30
N HIS A 210 -4.73 -20.11 -7.84
CA HIS A 210 -3.93 -19.01 -8.38
C HIS A 210 -4.51 -18.46 -9.70
N SER A 211 -5.04 -19.32 -10.58
CA SER A 211 -5.72 -18.91 -11.81
C SER A 211 -6.98 -18.10 -11.53
N ILE A 212 -7.74 -18.40 -10.47
CA ILE A 212 -8.91 -17.62 -10.04
C ILE A 212 -8.48 -16.21 -9.63
N THR A 213 -7.43 -16.11 -8.81
CA THR A 213 -6.90 -14.81 -8.40
C THR A 213 -6.33 -14.05 -9.60
N ALA A 214 -5.63 -14.73 -10.52
CA ALA A 214 -5.11 -14.13 -11.76
C ALA A 214 -6.24 -13.62 -12.63
N GLY A 215 -7.31 -14.40 -12.75
CA GLY A 215 -8.51 -14.04 -13.46
C GLY A 215 -9.14 -12.76 -12.92
N ALA A 216 -9.32 -12.68 -11.61
CA ALA A 216 -9.85 -11.50 -10.92
C ALA A 216 -8.99 -10.24 -11.16
N CYS A 217 -7.67 -10.30 -10.91
CA CYS A 217 -6.76 -9.18 -11.17
C CYS A 217 -6.75 -8.79 -12.66
N SER A 218 -6.80 -9.78 -13.55
CA SER A 218 -6.77 -9.55 -14.99
C SER A 218 -8.02 -8.83 -15.49
N LEU A 219 -9.18 -9.18 -14.94
CA LEU A 219 -10.45 -8.52 -15.23
C LEU A 219 -10.41 -7.06 -14.75
N ALA A 220 -9.94 -6.83 -13.53
CA ALA A 220 -9.77 -5.50 -12.96
C ALA A 220 -8.89 -4.62 -13.85
N ALA A 221 -7.71 -5.11 -14.24
CA ALA A 221 -6.77 -4.37 -15.08
C ALA A 221 -7.36 -4.03 -16.46
N VAL A 222 -8.02 -4.98 -17.14
CA VAL A 222 -8.59 -4.72 -18.47
C VAL A 222 -9.75 -3.74 -18.41
N PHE A 223 -10.66 -3.88 -17.45
CA PHE A 223 -11.81 -2.97 -17.32
C PHE A 223 -11.35 -1.57 -16.93
N ALA A 224 -10.47 -1.43 -15.94
CA ALA A 224 -9.95 -0.13 -15.53
C ALA A 224 -9.16 0.55 -16.66
N MET A 225 -8.31 -0.18 -17.38
CA MET A 225 -7.53 0.41 -18.48
C MET A 225 -8.38 0.74 -19.71
N HIS A 226 -9.45 -0.01 -19.96
CA HIS A 226 -10.43 0.36 -20.99
C HIS A 226 -11.16 1.65 -20.61
N ALA A 227 -11.66 1.75 -19.37
CA ALA A 227 -12.28 2.97 -18.85
C ALA A 227 -11.33 4.17 -18.96
N TYR A 228 -10.08 4.01 -18.48
CA TYR A 228 -9.03 5.02 -18.59
C TYR A 228 -8.79 5.47 -20.03
N GLY A 229 -8.70 4.52 -20.98
CA GLY A 229 -8.53 4.83 -22.39
C GLY A 229 -9.72 5.59 -22.98
N ARG A 230 -10.96 5.26 -22.59
CA ARG A 230 -12.15 5.99 -23.03
C ARG A 230 -12.25 7.39 -22.42
N LEU A 231 -11.84 7.57 -21.15
CA LEU A 231 -11.72 8.89 -20.52
C LEU A 231 -10.69 9.75 -21.25
N GLU A 232 -9.57 9.16 -21.69
CA GLU A 232 -8.55 9.85 -22.46
C GLU A 232 -9.02 10.27 -23.86
N VAL A 233 -9.80 9.41 -24.54
CA VAL A 233 -10.47 9.79 -25.80
C VAL A 233 -11.46 10.94 -25.56
N LEU A 234 -12.24 10.88 -24.48
CA LEU A 234 -13.18 11.94 -24.13
C LEU A 234 -12.48 13.29 -23.88
N ILE A 235 -11.30 13.28 -23.25
CA ILE A 235 -10.48 14.48 -23.08
C ILE A 235 -10.15 15.11 -24.44
N GLN A 236 -9.72 14.32 -25.43
CA GLN A 236 -9.49 14.84 -26.79
C GLN A 236 -10.77 15.40 -27.41
N TRP A 237 -11.91 14.76 -27.19
CA TRP A 237 -13.18 15.25 -27.70
C TRP A 237 -13.54 16.63 -27.12
N ILE A 238 -13.26 16.83 -25.83
CA ILE A 238 -13.47 18.11 -25.14
C ILE A 238 -12.50 19.18 -25.66
N GLU A 239 -11.21 18.87 -25.85
CA GLU A 239 -10.24 19.80 -26.44
C GLU A 239 -10.68 20.28 -27.82
N HIS A 240 -11.28 19.38 -28.61
CA HIS A 240 -11.87 19.69 -29.90
C HIS A 240 -13.37 20.05 -29.81
N LEU A 241 -13.88 20.63 -28.71
CA LEU A 241 -15.27 21.08 -28.57
C LEU A 241 -15.56 22.48 -29.12
N VAL A 242 -14.56 23.35 -29.18
CA VAL A 242 -14.70 24.70 -29.77
C VAL A 242 -14.34 24.67 -31.26
N ASP A 243 -13.10 24.33 -31.61
CA ASP A 243 -12.58 24.51 -32.98
C ASP A 243 -12.93 23.39 -33.97
N GLY A 244 -13.31 22.22 -33.48
CA GLY A 244 -13.81 21.12 -34.30
C GLY A 244 -12.75 20.10 -34.62
N ARG A 245 -13.23 18.98 -35.14
CA ARG A 245 -12.42 17.88 -35.66
C ARG A 245 -13.14 17.32 -36.88
N GLU A 246 -12.41 16.74 -37.81
CA GLU A 246 -12.94 16.30 -39.11
C GLU A 246 -14.05 15.23 -39.00
N ASP A 247 -14.09 14.46 -37.91
CA ASP A 247 -15.10 13.43 -37.62
C ASP A 247 -16.31 13.93 -36.82
N PHE A 248 -16.32 15.20 -36.41
CA PHE A 248 -17.40 15.79 -35.64
C PHE A 248 -18.37 16.59 -36.49
N CYS A 249 -19.61 16.71 -36.00
CA CYS A 249 -20.58 17.60 -36.62
C CYS A 249 -20.09 19.04 -36.61
N ASN A 250 -20.36 19.79 -37.68
CA ASN A 250 -20.02 21.22 -37.73
C ASN A 250 -20.73 22.04 -36.63
N ASN A 251 -21.85 21.52 -36.13
CA ASN A 251 -22.63 22.13 -35.07
C ASN A 251 -22.05 21.83 -33.67
N VAL A 252 -21.74 22.88 -32.91
CA VAL A 252 -21.23 22.79 -31.53
C VAL A 252 -22.24 22.14 -30.59
N ASP A 253 -23.55 22.33 -30.80
CA ASP A 253 -24.59 21.72 -29.97
C ASP A 253 -24.61 20.18 -30.10
N GLU A 254 -24.43 19.67 -31.32
CA GLU A 254 -24.33 18.24 -31.59
C GLU A 254 -23.03 17.65 -31.01
N ARG A 255 -21.91 18.35 -31.14
CA ARG A 255 -20.62 17.96 -30.54
C ARG A 255 -20.71 17.86 -29.03
N LEU A 256 -21.30 18.85 -28.39
CA LEU A 256 -21.54 18.86 -26.95
C LEU A 256 -22.44 17.69 -26.53
N ALA A 257 -23.53 17.43 -27.28
CA ALA A 257 -24.40 16.29 -27.02
C ALA A 257 -23.65 14.95 -27.13
N MET A 258 -22.80 14.79 -28.15
CA MET A 258 -21.94 13.60 -28.31
C MET A 258 -20.98 13.42 -27.13
N ILE A 259 -20.32 14.50 -26.68
CA ILE A 259 -19.41 14.47 -25.53
C ILE A 259 -20.15 14.06 -24.25
N VAL A 260 -21.31 14.66 -23.98
CA VAL A 260 -22.12 14.33 -22.79
C VAL A 260 -22.59 12.88 -22.84
N GLN A 261 -23.09 12.41 -23.97
CA GLN A 261 -23.51 11.01 -24.14
C GLN A 261 -22.34 10.05 -23.92
N GLN A 262 -21.16 10.37 -24.45
CA GLN A 262 -19.97 9.56 -24.28
C GLN A 262 -19.48 9.57 -22.83
N HIS A 263 -19.53 10.71 -22.15
CA HIS A 263 -19.18 10.81 -20.72
C HIS A 263 -20.10 9.96 -19.85
N ILE A 264 -21.43 10.05 -20.05
CA ILE A 264 -22.42 9.23 -19.33
C ILE A 264 -22.18 7.74 -19.57
N ARG A 265 -21.90 7.34 -20.83
CA ARG A 265 -21.61 5.96 -21.19
C ARG A 265 -20.37 5.43 -20.46
N ILE A 266 -19.31 6.24 -20.36
CA ILE A 266 -18.08 5.89 -19.63
C ILE A 266 -18.35 5.78 -18.13
N LEU A 267 -19.08 6.72 -17.53
CA LEU A 267 -19.43 6.67 -16.11
C LEU A 267 -20.26 5.43 -15.76
N HIS A 268 -21.18 5.03 -16.65
CA HIS A 268 -21.92 3.77 -16.49
C HIS A 268 -20.99 2.55 -16.54
N PHE A 269 -20.00 2.55 -17.44
CA PHE A 269 -19.00 1.48 -17.49
C PHE A 269 -18.11 1.44 -16.24
N ILE A 270 -17.72 2.59 -15.69
CA ILE A 270 -16.98 2.67 -14.42
C ILE A 270 -17.83 2.15 -13.26
N SER A 271 -19.11 2.52 -13.19
CA SER A 271 -20.05 2.00 -12.19
C SER A 271 -20.22 0.47 -12.28
N LEU A 272 -20.31 -0.07 -13.50
CA LEU A 272 -20.35 -1.50 -13.73
C LEU A 272 -19.04 -2.18 -13.28
N THR A 273 -17.90 -1.53 -13.56
CA THR A 273 -16.58 -2.02 -13.14
C THR A 273 -16.46 -2.04 -11.61
N ASP A 274 -16.85 -0.96 -10.92
CA ASP A 274 -16.91 -0.91 -9.46
C ASP A 274 -17.80 -2.05 -8.92
N LYS A 275 -19.00 -2.23 -9.48
CA LYS A 275 -19.93 -3.29 -9.07
C LYS A 275 -19.34 -4.70 -9.21
N VAL A 276 -18.59 -4.98 -10.28
CA VAL A 276 -17.94 -6.28 -10.52
C VAL A 276 -16.77 -6.48 -9.56
N LEU A 277 -16.00 -5.44 -9.28
CA LEU A 277 -14.77 -5.53 -8.49
C LEU A 277 -15.00 -5.41 -6.99
N ARG A 278 -16.14 -4.88 -6.54
CA ARG A 278 -16.43 -4.55 -5.14
C ARG A 278 -16.11 -5.68 -4.15
N GLU A 279 -16.69 -6.86 -4.37
CA GLU A 279 -16.47 -8.02 -3.49
C GLU A 279 -15.07 -8.61 -3.66
N ILE A 280 -14.52 -8.55 -4.88
CA ILE A 280 -13.19 -9.09 -5.20
C ILE A 280 -12.10 -8.26 -4.51
N SER A 281 -12.21 -6.93 -4.58
CA SER A 281 -11.24 -5.98 -4.05
C SER A 281 -11.22 -5.96 -2.52
N ILE A 282 -12.35 -6.13 -1.83
CA ILE A 282 -12.33 -6.25 -0.37
C ILE A 282 -11.62 -7.54 0.09
N VAL A 283 -11.89 -8.66 -0.58
CA VAL A 283 -11.20 -9.93 -0.30
C VAL A 283 -9.71 -9.82 -0.61
N GLU A 284 -9.35 -9.15 -1.71
CA GLU A 284 -7.96 -8.85 -2.05
C GLU A 284 -7.27 -8.06 -0.93
N ILE A 285 -7.81 -6.90 -0.55
CA ILE A 285 -7.16 -6.03 0.44
C ILE A 285 -7.08 -6.70 1.80
N VAL A 286 -8.21 -7.17 2.34
CA VAL A 286 -8.26 -7.73 3.71
C VAL A 286 -7.51 -9.06 3.77
N GLY A 287 -7.74 -9.94 2.80
CA GLY A 287 -7.15 -11.28 2.77
C GLY A 287 -5.65 -11.26 2.50
N CYS A 288 -5.18 -10.44 1.55
CA CYS A 288 -3.75 -10.32 1.29
C CYS A 288 -3.02 -9.65 2.47
N THR A 289 -3.62 -8.65 3.12
CA THR A 289 -3.03 -8.05 4.34
C THR A 289 -2.85 -9.08 5.45
N LEU A 290 -3.88 -9.91 5.71
CA LEU A 290 -3.81 -10.99 6.71
C LEU A 290 -2.70 -12.01 6.34
N ASN A 291 -2.63 -12.43 5.09
CA ASN A 291 -1.62 -13.37 4.61
C ASN A 291 -0.20 -12.78 4.63
N MET A 292 -0.03 -11.48 4.39
CA MET A 292 1.25 -10.80 4.54
C MET A 292 1.72 -10.82 5.99
N CYS A 293 0.84 -10.61 6.97
CA CYS A 293 1.20 -10.70 8.39
C CYS A 293 1.71 -12.10 8.75
N PHE A 294 1.02 -13.14 8.29
CA PHE A 294 1.43 -14.53 8.49
C PHE A 294 2.76 -14.85 7.81
N LEU A 295 2.92 -14.51 6.53
CA LEU A 295 4.16 -14.71 5.78
C LEU A 295 5.34 -13.94 6.39
N GLY A 296 5.12 -12.70 6.83
CA GLY A 296 6.15 -11.91 7.51
C GLY A 296 6.65 -12.59 8.78
N TYR A 297 5.74 -13.16 9.58
CA TYR A 297 6.09 -13.88 10.79
C TYR A 297 6.90 -15.16 10.49
N TYR A 298 6.44 -16.07 9.62
CA TYR A 298 7.20 -17.30 9.33
C TYR A 298 8.49 -17.04 8.54
N SER A 299 8.55 -15.97 7.73
CA SER A 299 9.81 -15.58 7.05
C SER A 299 10.90 -15.25 8.07
N LEU A 300 10.54 -14.58 9.18
CA LEU A 300 11.49 -14.30 10.26
C LEU A 300 11.93 -15.57 10.98
N THR A 301 10.99 -16.48 11.25
CA THR A 301 11.29 -17.75 11.95
C THR A 301 12.10 -18.72 11.11
N GLU A 302 11.87 -18.82 9.79
CA GLU A 302 12.55 -19.82 8.95
C GLU A 302 13.93 -19.35 8.47
N TRP A 303 14.16 -18.04 8.52
CA TRP A 303 15.50 -17.47 8.45
C TRP A 303 16.35 -17.92 9.66
N GLU A 304 15.75 -18.04 10.85
CA GLU A 304 16.41 -18.50 12.07
C GLU A 304 16.78 -19.99 12.01
N THR A 305 15.94 -20.83 11.40
CA THR A 305 16.19 -22.28 11.25
C THR A 305 17.13 -22.65 10.08
N LYS A 306 17.69 -21.66 9.37
CA LYS A 306 18.55 -21.83 8.17
C LYS A 306 17.92 -22.65 7.04
N GLU A 307 16.59 -22.73 6.97
CA GLU A 307 15.90 -23.34 5.82
C GLU A 307 15.79 -22.33 4.65
N THR A 308 16.87 -22.19 3.89
CA THR A 308 17.00 -21.19 2.81
C THR A 308 15.86 -21.23 1.78
N THR A 309 15.39 -22.42 1.39
CA THR A 309 14.32 -22.55 0.38
C THR A 309 12.96 -22.12 0.92
N SER A 310 12.66 -22.41 2.18
CA SER A 310 11.43 -21.97 2.84
C SER A 310 11.39 -20.45 2.93
N TYR A 311 12.47 -19.85 3.40
CA TYR A 311 12.63 -18.40 3.45
C TYR A 311 12.44 -17.72 2.09
N ILE A 312 13.15 -18.17 1.05
CA ILE A 312 13.03 -17.60 -0.30
C ILE A 312 11.59 -17.73 -0.82
N THR A 313 10.94 -18.86 -0.60
CA THR A 313 9.56 -19.10 -1.00
C THR A 313 8.61 -18.09 -0.36
N TYR A 314 8.73 -17.84 0.95
CA TYR A 314 7.87 -16.88 1.64
C TYR A 314 8.13 -15.43 1.22
N ILE A 315 9.37 -15.05 0.94
CA ILE A 315 9.70 -13.72 0.38
C ILE A 315 9.08 -13.54 -1.01
N VAL A 316 9.17 -14.56 -1.88
CA VAL A 316 8.54 -14.52 -3.22
C VAL A 316 7.02 -14.38 -3.10
N LEU A 317 6.38 -15.12 -2.19
CA LEU A 317 4.95 -15.00 -1.92
C LEU A 317 4.58 -13.62 -1.36
N LEU A 318 5.39 -13.06 -0.46
CA LEU A 318 5.18 -11.73 0.10
C LEU A 318 5.23 -10.64 -0.98
N ILE A 319 6.22 -10.72 -1.88
CA ILE A 319 6.34 -9.81 -3.04
C ILE A 319 5.11 -9.97 -3.94
N SER A 320 4.68 -11.20 -4.22
CA SER A 320 3.50 -11.46 -5.06
C SER A 320 2.22 -10.86 -4.47
N LEU A 321 1.95 -11.07 -3.17
CA LEU A 321 0.76 -10.51 -2.54
C LEU A 321 0.81 -8.98 -2.51
N THR A 322 1.99 -8.40 -2.26
CA THR A 322 2.17 -6.95 -2.22
C THR A 322 1.87 -6.34 -3.57
N PHE A 323 2.38 -6.98 -4.64
CA PHE A 323 2.14 -6.54 -6.00
C PHE A 323 0.66 -6.64 -6.41
N ASN A 324 -0.07 -7.66 -5.93
CA ASN A 324 -1.50 -7.76 -6.19
C ASN A 324 -2.29 -6.60 -5.58
N ILE A 325 -2.08 -6.27 -4.30
CA ILE A 325 -2.73 -5.10 -3.68
C ILE A 325 -2.36 -3.82 -4.44
N PHE A 326 -1.07 -3.66 -4.77
CA PHE A 326 -0.58 -2.51 -5.51
C PHE A 326 -1.33 -2.33 -6.84
N ILE A 327 -1.54 -3.38 -7.63
CA ILE A 327 -2.27 -3.27 -8.91
C ILE A 327 -3.67 -2.72 -8.70
N PHE A 328 -4.43 -3.24 -7.74
CA PHE A 328 -5.81 -2.79 -7.50
C PHE A 328 -5.87 -1.32 -7.08
N CYS A 329 -4.97 -0.91 -6.19
CA CYS A 329 -4.86 0.49 -5.77
C CYS A 329 -4.39 1.40 -6.92
N TYR A 330 -3.42 0.95 -7.71
CA TYR A 330 -2.86 1.72 -8.82
C TYR A 330 -3.88 1.96 -9.94
N ILE A 331 -4.64 0.93 -10.35
CA ILE A 331 -5.67 1.10 -11.37
C ILE A 331 -6.84 1.95 -10.87
N GLY A 332 -7.16 1.88 -9.57
CA GLY A 332 -8.16 2.74 -8.94
C GLY A 332 -7.75 4.21 -8.98
N GLU A 333 -6.50 4.50 -8.60
CA GLU A 333 -5.91 5.84 -8.67
C GLU A 333 -5.90 6.38 -10.10
N LEU A 334 -5.43 5.58 -11.07
CA LEU A 334 -5.37 6.01 -12.48
C LEU A 334 -6.74 6.43 -13.03
N VAL A 335 -7.79 5.64 -12.74
CA VAL A 335 -9.15 5.98 -13.19
C VAL A 335 -9.65 7.24 -12.50
N ALA A 336 -9.45 7.36 -11.18
CA ALA A 336 -9.88 8.53 -10.41
C ALA A 336 -9.19 9.83 -10.87
N GLU A 337 -7.86 9.79 -11.07
CA GLU A 337 -7.07 10.91 -11.57
C GLU A 337 -7.54 11.33 -12.96
N LYS A 338 -7.80 10.36 -13.85
CA LYS A 338 -8.26 10.65 -15.21
C LYS A 338 -9.67 11.22 -15.24
N CYS A 339 -10.56 10.77 -14.34
CA CYS A 339 -11.88 11.38 -14.18
C CYS A 339 -11.77 12.84 -13.73
N LYS A 340 -10.93 13.15 -12.73
CA LYS A 340 -10.69 14.54 -12.31
C LYS A 340 -10.14 15.40 -13.46
N LYS A 341 -9.26 14.83 -14.29
CA LYS A 341 -8.66 15.54 -15.43
C LYS A 341 -9.68 16.02 -16.46
N ILE A 342 -10.82 15.35 -16.59
CA ILE A 342 -11.92 15.81 -17.47
C ILE A 342 -12.43 17.18 -17.05
N GLY A 343 -12.61 17.41 -15.75
CA GLY A 343 -13.06 18.71 -15.22
C GLY A 343 -12.04 19.81 -15.49
N GLU A 344 -10.77 19.52 -15.26
CA GLU A 344 -9.68 20.45 -15.54
C GLU A 344 -9.63 20.83 -17.03
N VAL A 345 -9.68 19.86 -17.94
CA VAL A 345 -9.65 20.14 -19.39
C VAL A 345 -10.90 20.89 -19.82
N SER A 346 -12.09 20.51 -19.32
CA SER A 346 -13.34 21.21 -19.60
C SER A 346 -13.33 22.68 -19.15
N TYR A 347 -12.55 23.01 -18.14
CA TYR A 347 -12.33 24.39 -17.70
C TYR A 347 -11.33 25.15 -18.58
N MET A 348 -10.33 24.46 -19.14
CA MET A 348 -9.23 25.06 -19.89
C MET A 348 -9.53 25.33 -21.38
N ILE A 349 -10.62 24.79 -21.92
CA ILE A 349 -11.04 25.11 -23.30
C ILE A 349 -11.50 26.57 -23.41
N ASP A 350 -11.59 27.10 -24.64
CA ASP A 350 -12.08 28.46 -24.91
C ASP A 350 -13.61 28.61 -24.67
N TRP A 351 -14.09 28.28 -23.47
CA TRP A 351 -15.50 28.28 -23.11
C TRP A 351 -16.15 29.66 -23.25
N HIS A 352 -15.37 30.74 -23.17
CA HIS A 352 -15.80 32.12 -23.41
C HIS A 352 -16.32 32.36 -24.84
N ARG A 353 -15.95 31.50 -25.80
CA ARG A 353 -16.46 31.54 -27.18
C ARG A 353 -17.81 30.84 -27.34
N LEU A 354 -18.29 30.16 -26.31
CA LEU A 354 -19.56 29.42 -26.32
C LEU A 354 -20.70 30.30 -25.81
N SER A 355 -21.92 30.08 -26.29
CA SER A 355 -23.11 30.79 -25.79
C SER A 355 -23.45 30.38 -24.35
N GLU A 356 -24.18 31.23 -23.61
CA GLU A 356 -24.51 31.01 -22.19
C GLU A 356 -25.08 29.62 -21.88
N ARG A 357 -26.01 29.11 -22.70
CA ARG A 357 -26.60 27.77 -22.51
C ARG A 357 -25.58 26.64 -22.64
N LYS A 358 -24.54 26.81 -23.46
CA LYS A 358 -23.46 25.83 -23.68
C LYS A 358 -22.45 25.86 -22.52
N GLY A 359 -22.20 27.04 -21.95
CA GLY A 359 -21.40 27.20 -20.74
C GLY A 359 -21.96 26.42 -19.55
N LEU A 360 -23.29 26.45 -19.35
CA LEU A 360 -23.95 25.68 -18.29
C LEU A 360 -23.74 24.16 -18.42
N ALA A 361 -23.72 23.63 -19.64
CA ALA A 361 -23.45 22.21 -19.86
C ALA A 361 -22.01 21.81 -19.49
N LEU A 362 -21.03 22.71 -19.71
CA LEU A 362 -19.65 22.49 -19.27
C LEU A 362 -19.54 22.50 -17.75
N VAL A 363 -20.27 23.39 -17.06
CA VAL A 363 -20.33 23.39 -15.59
C VAL A 363 -20.84 22.05 -15.07
N LEU A 364 -21.86 21.47 -15.71
CA LEU A 364 -22.35 20.12 -15.35
C LEU A 364 -21.30 19.03 -15.58
N ILE A 365 -20.54 19.10 -16.69
CA ILE A 365 -19.43 18.15 -16.94
C ILE A 365 -18.35 18.26 -15.86
N ILE A 366 -17.99 19.49 -15.48
CA ILE A 366 -17.01 19.76 -14.42
C ILE A 366 -17.52 19.22 -13.08
N ALA A 367 -18.75 19.56 -12.69
CA ALA A 367 -19.36 19.09 -11.45
C ALA A 367 -19.37 17.55 -11.38
N MET A 368 -19.81 16.88 -12.46
CA MET A 368 -19.86 15.42 -12.53
C MET A 368 -18.48 14.76 -12.50
N SER A 369 -17.46 15.40 -13.08
CA SER A 369 -16.09 14.88 -13.06
C SER A 369 -15.46 14.96 -11.66
N ASN A 370 -15.74 16.04 -10.91
CA ASN A 370 -15.29 16.22 -9.53
C ASN A 370 -16.02 15.31 -8.54
N SER A 371 -17.28 14.97 -8.81
CA SER A 371 -18.08 14.03 -8.00
C SER A 371 -17.95 12.57 -8.45
N SER A 372 -17.10 12.27 -9.44
CA SER A 372 -17.14 11.02 -10.19
C SER A 372 -16.88 9.77 -9.34
N ILE A 373 -17.38 8.64 -9.84
CA ILE A 373 -17.38 7.33 -9.19
C ILE A 373 -15.94 6.83 -9.06
N LYS A 374 -15.47 6.74 -7.81
CA LYS A 374 -14.22 6.08 -7.47
C LYS A 374 -14.45 4.58 -7.36
N LEU A 375 -13.45 3.78 -7.75
CA LEU A 375 -13.50 2.33 -7.53
C LEU A 375 -13.32 2.05 -6.04
N THR A 376 -14.18 1.22 -5.46
CA THR A 376 -14.21 0.93 -4.02
C THR A 376 -14.06 -0.56 -3.72
N ALA A 377 -13.43 -0.86 -2.59
CA ALA A 377 -13.41 -2.19 -1.99
C ALA A 377 -14.53 -2.29 -0.94
N GLY A 378 -15.57 -3.07 -1.25
CA GLY A 378 -16.69 -3.34 -0.33
C GLY A 378 -17.44 -2.10 0.18
N ASN A 379 -17.39 -0.96 -0.54
CA ASN A 379 -17.86 0.36 -0.10
C ASN A 379 -17.18 0.88 1.19
N LEU A 380 -16.08 0.26 1.64
CA LEU A 380 -15.38 0.63 2.87
C LEU A 380 -14.09 1.40 2.59
N PHE A 381 -13.37 1.02 1.54
CA PHE A 381 -12.09 1.63 1.17
C PHE A 381 -12.12 2.10 -0.28
N GLU A 382 -11.65 3.32 -0.52
CA GLU A 382 -11.37 3.78 -1.89
C GLU A 382 -10.07 3.10 -2.38
N LEU A 383 -10.09 2.59 -3.61
CA LEU A 383 -8.89 2.03 -4.24
C LEU A 383 -7.97 3.18 -4.67
N SER A 384 -6.98 3.46 -3.83
CA SER A 384 -6.02 4.55 -4.04
C SER A 384 -4.61 4.14 -3.60
N LEU A 385 -3.61 4.89 -4.06
CA LEU A 385 -2.24 4.72 -3.59
C LEU A 385 -2.08 5.07 -2.11
N SER A 386 -2.94 5.93 -1.56
CA SER A 386 -3.00 6.20 -0.12
C SER A 386 -3.43 4.96 0.67
N THR A 387 -4.47 4.24 0.23
CA THR A 387 -4.90 2.97 0.85
C THR A 387 -3.80 1.90 0.74
N PHE A 388 -3.05 1.85 -0.37
CA PHE A 388 -1.88 0.96 -0.48
C PHE A 388 -0.77 1.32 0.50
N GLY A 389 -0.47 2.63 0.62
CA GLY A 389 0.48 3.15 1.61
C GLY A 389 0.04 2.80 3.03
N ASP A 390 -1.24 2.98 3.33
CA ASP A 390 -1.82 2.59 4.61
C ASP A 390 -1.69 1.08 4.83
N VAL A 391 -2.03 0.22 3.88
CA VAL A 391 -1.89 -1.25 4.02
C VAL A 391 -0.45 -1.67 4.24
N THR A 392 0.48 -1.18 3.43
CA THR A 392 1.93 -1.50 3.54
C THR A 392 2.53 -0.95 4.84
N PHE A 393 2.04 0.18 5.32
CA PHE A 393 2.42 0.76 6.60
C PHE A 393 1.73 0.05 7.79
N ILE A 394 0.50 -0.41 7.63
CA ILE A 394 -0.30 -1.18 8.61
C ILE A 394 0.31 -2.57 8.83
N THR A 395 0.88 -3.21 7.79
CA THR A 395 1.69 -4.42 7.97
C THR A 395 2.98 -4.19 8.77
N SER A 396 3.40 -2.93 8.94
CA SER A 396 4.54 -2.54 9.77
C SER A 396 4.13 -2.08 11.18
N THR A 397 2.93 -1.51 11.42
CA THR A 397 2.49 -1.10 12.78
C THR A 397 0.95 -0.93 12.94
N ARG A 398 0.40 -1.45 14.06
CA ARG A 398 -1.02 -1.73 14.43
C ARG A 398 -2.16 -0.77 14.01
N HIS A 399 -3.32 -1.43 13.78
CA HIS A 399 -4.70 -1.23 14.28
C HIS A 399 -5.16 0.19 14.70
N LYS A 400 -6.29 0.64 14.12
CA LYS A 400 -7.11 1.74 14.65
C LYS A 400 -8.61 1.49 14.48
N THR A 401 -9.33 1.61 15.58
CA THR A 401 -10.79 1.78 15.67
C THR A 401 -11.14 3.25 15.38
N ILE A 402 -12.14 3.45 14.53
CA ILE A 402 -12.71 4.76 14.21
C ILE A 402 -13.86 5.03 15.19
N ILE A 403 -13.72 6.06 16.03
CA ILE A 403 -14.85 6.71 16.70
C ILE A 403 -14.90 8.14 16.15
N MET A 404 -15.94 8.44 15.38
CA MET A 404 -16.31 9.81 15.04
C MET A 404 -17.19 10.35 16.17
N GLU A 405 -16.64 11.27 16.96
CA GLU A 405 -17.42 12.05 17.92
C GLU A 405 -17.66 13.44 17.33
N LYS A 406 -18.93 13.77 17.14
CA LYS A 406 -19.41 15.05 16.59
C LYS A 406 -19.69 15.97 17.79
N THR A 407 -18.84 16.97 18.02
CA THR A 407 -19.08 18.01 19.04
C THR A 407 -19.44 19.34 18.39
N ASN A 408 -20.55 19.92 18.85
CA ASN A 408 -21.07 21.24 18.47
C ASN A 408 -20.09 22.38 18.82
N PRO A 409 -20.17 23.53 18.12
CA PRO A 409 -19.26 24.63 18.34
C PRO A 409 -19.65 25.39 19.62
N VAL A 410 -18.75 25.37 20.61
CA VAL A 410 -18.77 26.32 21.72
C VAL A 410 -17.70 27.37 21.43
N ILE A 411 -18.11 28.64 21.52
CA ILE A 411 -17.26 29.82 21.37
C ILE A 411 -16.23 29.82 22.51
N VAL A 412 -14.95 29.63 22.18
CA VAL A 412 -13.84 29.71 23.14
C VAL A 412 -12.92 30.85 22.75
N VAL A 413 -12.61 31.69 23.72
CA VAL A 413 -11.64 32.79 23.67
C VAL A 413 -10.32 32.32 23.03
N ASN A 414 -9.89 33.02 22.00
CA ASN A 414 -8.78 32.65 21.10
C ASN A 414 -7.40 32.75 21.79
N ASP A 415 -6.78 31.59 22.08
CA ASP A 415 -5.39 31.50 22.55
C ASP A 415 -4.51 30.71 21.56
N TYR A 416 -3.86 31.42 20.63
CA TYR A 416 -2.91 30.83 19.67
C TYR A 416 -1.72 30.11 20.35
N LYS A 417 -1.36 30.48 21.58
CA LYS A 417 -0.26 29.81 22.29
C LYS A 417 -0.65 28.39 22.69
N LYS A 418 -1.93 28.16 22.96
CA LYS A 418 -2.47 26.83 23.25
C LYS A 418 -2.42 25.93 22.02
N ASP A 419 -2.81 26.44 20.86
CA ASP A 419 -2.87 25.65 19.62
C ASP A 419 -1.48 25.41 19.01
N LEU A 420 -0.59 26.39 19.10
CA LEU A 420 0.83 26.19 18.80
C LEU A 420 1.45 25.15 19.74
N ARG A 421 1.13 25.18 21.03
CA ARG A 421 1.61 24.16 21.97
C ARG A 421 1.05 22.78 21.59
N LEU A 422 -0.22 22.69 21.22
CA LEU A 422 -0.84 21.44 20.80
C LEU A 422 -0.10 20.77 19.62
N SER A 423 0.38 21.55 18.65
CA SER A 423 1.06 21.02 17.47
C SER A 423 2.51 20.59 17.74
N ILE A 424 3.29 21.36 18.52
CA ILE A 424 4.74 21.13 18.66
C ILE A 424 5.19 20.51 19.99
N GLN A 425 4.31 20.40 20.99
CA GLN A 425 4.70 20.04 22.37
C GLN A 425 5.39 18.67 22.48
N LEU A 426 4.90 17.64 21.78
CA LEU A 426 5.49 16.31 21.85
C LEU A 426 6.92 16.30 21.29
N ASN A 427 7.14 16.95 20.15
CA ASN A 427 8.48 17.06 19.55
C ASN A 427 9.43 17.81 20.47
N ARG A 428 8.93 18.88 21.11
CA ARG A 428 9.71 19.64 22.09
C ARG A 428 10.10 18.78 23.29
N TRP A 429 9.20 17.93 23.79
CA TRP A 429 9.50 17.02 24.90
C TRP A 429 10.53 15.95 24.54
N ILE A 430 10.56 15.49 23.29
CA ILE A 430 11.51 14.47 22.83
C ILE A 430 12.88 15.09 22.51
N LEU A 431 12.91 16.20 21.75
CA LEU A 431 14.15 16.75 21.20
C LEU A 431 14.89 17.69 22.16
N LYS A 432 14.19 18.35 23.10
CA LYS A 432 14.82 19.31 24.02
C LYS A 432 15.79 18.64 25.00
N PRO A 433 15.47 17.51 25.65
CA PRO A 433 16.42 16.79 26.50
C PRO A 433 17.66 16.29 25.76
N LEU A 434 17.53 16.03 24.47
CA LEU A 434 18.62 15.56 23.60
C LEU A 434 19.51 16.69 23.04
N GLY A 435 19.20 17.94 23.38
CA GLY A 435 19.91 19.10 22.88
C GLY A 435 19.68 19.44 21.39
N ALA A 436 18.75 18.74 20.73
CA ALA A 436 18.44 18.87 19.29
C ALA A 436 17.24 19.78 19.01
N TRP A 437 16.58 20.32 20.04
CA TRP A 437 15.52 21.32 19.84
C TRP A 437 16.14 22.71 19.56
N PRO A 438 15.58 23.49 18.60
CA PRO A 438 16.13 24.79 18.27
C PRO A 438 16.19 25.73 19.48
N LYS A 439 17.35 26.35 19.67
CA LYS A 439 17.64 27.28 20.76
C LYS A 439 16.87 28.58 20.56
N SER A 440 16.46 29.20 21.66
CA SER A 440 15.89 30.55 21.61
C SER A 440 16.97 31.57 21.22
N ILE A 441 16.57 32.63 20.51
CA ILE A 441 17.46 33.74 20.12
C ILE A 441 18.13 34.40 21.35
N LYS A 442 17.44 34.43 22.50
CA LYS A 442 17.92 34.98 23.77
C LYS A 442 18.43 33.91 24.75
N ILE A 443 19.25 32.97 24.28
CA ILE A 443 19.77 31.90 25.16
C ILE A 443 20.94 32.40 26.02
N SER A 444 21.00 31.99 27.29
CA SER A 444 22.12 32.34 28.16
C SER A 444 23.41 31.60 27.78
N PHE A 445 24.58 32.14 28.14
CA PHE A 445 25.87 31.48 27.88
C PHE A 445 25.97 30.10 28.55
N ILE A 446 25.41 29.97 29.76
CA ILE A 446 25.37 28.72 30.54
C ILE A 446 24.53 27.67 29.83
N GLU A 447 23.32 28.03 29.36
CA GLU A 447 22.47 27.11 28.61
C GLU A 447 23.16 26.68 27.31
N ARG A 448 23.81 27.58 26.57
CA ARG A 448 24.54 27.23 25.35
C ARG A 448 25.63 26.19 25.62
N TYR A 449 26.39 26.35 26.71
CA TYR A 449 27.39 25.37 27.12
C TYR A 449 26.75 24.03 27.52
N ALA A 450 25.64 24.04 28.24
CA ALA A 450 24.90 22.84 28.59
C ALA A 450 24.38 22.07 27.36
N TYR A 451 23.83 22.76 26.34
CA TYR A 451 23.43 22.15 25.07
C TYR A 451 24.61 21.51 24.33
N MET A 452 25.77 22.18 24.31
CA MET A 452 26.99 21.62 23.70
C MET A 452 27.44 20.36 24.43
N LEU A 453 27.44 20.37 25.77
CA LEU A 453 27.79 19.21 26.60
C LEU A 453 26.85 18.03 26.33
N VAL A 454 25.53 18.26 26.30
CA VAL A 454 24.53 17.23 26.00
C VAL A 454 24.75 16.63 24.61
N ASN A 455 25.05 17.46 23.60
CA ASN A 455 25.31 16.99 22.25
C ASN A 455 26.58 16.11 22.18
N VAL A 456 27.66 16.51 22.87
CA VAL A 456 28.88 15.70 22.97
C VAL A 456 28.57 14.37 23.64
N ILE A 457 27.84 14.37 24.76
CA ILE A 457 27.45 13.14 25.47
C ILE A 457 26.62 12.22 24.56
N CYS A 458 25.62 12.75 23.85
CA CYS A 458 24.78 11.96 22.95
C CYS A 458 25.60 11.35 21.80
N ILE A 459 26.50 12.11 21.16
CA ILE A 459 27.37 11.60 20.09
C ILE A 459 28.32 10.54 20.62
N SER A 460 28.94 10.76 21.79
CA SER A 460 29.82 9.79 22.43
C SER A 460 29.09 8.48 22.77
N LEU A 461 27.86 8.55 23.27
CA LEU A 461 27.05 7.37 23.59
C LEU A 461 26.62 6.57 22.34
N ILE A 462 26.31 7.26 21.23
CA ILE A 462 26.03 6.58 19.95
C ILE A 462 27.32 5.96 19.39
N GLY A 463 28.43 6.68 19.45
CA GLY A 463 29.75 6.18 19.04
C GLY A 463 30.20 4.96 19.84
N PHE A 464 29.94 4.95 21.16
CA PHE A 464 30.22 3.80 22.03
C PHE A 464 29.46 2.54 21.60
N LEU A 465 28.28 2.69 21.01
CA LEU A 465 27.46 1.55 20.56
C LEU A 465 27.81 1.12 19.13
N PHE A 466 28.15 2.07 18.25
CA PHE A 466 28.51 1.78 16.87
C PHE A 466 29.93 1.23 16.70
N VAL A 467 30.94 1.90 17.28
CA VAL A 467 32.36 1.63 16.99
C VAL A 467 32.80 0.24 17.44
N PRO A 468 32.57 -0.21 18.69
CA PRO A 468 33.00 -1.53 19.13
C PRO A 468 32.29 -2.66 18.40
N SER A 469 31.01 -2.48 18.06
CA SER A 469 30.23 -3.48 17.32
C SER A 469 30.56 -3.52 15.84
N ALA A 470 30.93 -2.40 15.22
CA ALA A 470 31.45 -2.38 13.86
C ALA A 470 32.84 -3.06 13.77
N ILE A 471 33.70 -2.84 14.76
CA ILE A 471 35.00 -3.53 14.86
C ILE A 471 34.79 -5.04 15.04
N TYR A 472 33.87 -5.44 15.92
CA TYR A 472 33.49 -6.85 16.11
C TYR A 472 32.99 -7.48 14.81
N LEU A 473 32.09 -6.81 14.09
CA LEU A 473 31.57 -7.25 12.79
C LEU A 473 32.67 -7.53 11.77
N VAL A 474 33.71 -6.69 11.73
CA VAL A 474 34.78 -6.77 10.72
C VAL A 474 35.89 -7.74 11.11
N LEU A 475 36.22 -7.85 12.41
CA LEU A 475 37.40 -8.58 12.88
C LEU A 475 37.12 -9.95 13.49
N GLU A 476 35.93 -10.17 14.06
CA GLU A 476 35.64 -11.39 14.85
C GLU A 476 34.47 -12.21 14.31
N MET A 477 33.74 -11.70 13.31
CA MET A 477 32.59 -12.40 12.73
C MET A 477 32.91 -12.99 11.36
N ASP A 478 33.02 -14.32 11.30
CA ASP A 478 33.19 -15.06 10.04
C ASP A 478 31.87 -15.64 9.49
N ASP A 479 30.82 -15.73 10.32
CA ASP A 479 29.51 -16.26 9.92
C ASP A 479 28.60 -15.17 9.31
N ALA A 480 28.30 -15.32 8.02
CA ALA A 480 27.46 -14.42 7.23
C ALA A 480 26.08 -14.13 7.86
N TYR A 481 25.51 -15.08 8.62
CA TYR A 481 24.23 -14.87 9.31
C TYR A 481 24.35 -13.83 10.43
N ASN A 482 25.37 -13.95 11.28
CA ASN A 482 25.55 -13.04 12.39
C ASN A 482 26.02 -11.65 11.90
N ILE A 483 26.76 -11.61 10.79
CA ILE A 483 27.08 -10.37 10.08
C ILE A 483 25.77 -9.66 9.67
N LEU A 484 24.83 -10.34 9.01
CA LEU A 484 23.57 -9.72 8.59
C LEU A 484 22.69 -9.31 9.78
N LYS A 485 22.63 -10.15 10.83
CA LYS A 485 21.87 -9.88 12.06
C LYS A 485 22.37 -8.63 12.78
N LEU A 486 23.68 -8.39 12.81
CA LEU A 486 24.28 -7.21 13.44
C LEU A 486 24.30 -5.99 12.50
N THR A 487 24.27 -6.21 11.18
CA THR A 487 24.24 -5.13 10.16
C THR A 487 22.97 -4.27 10.26
N GLY A 488 21.80 -4.87 10.51
CA GLY A 488 20.54 -4.11 10.68
C GLY A 488 20.60 -3.10 11.83
N PRO A 489 20.88 -3.53 13.07
CA PRO A 489 21.08 -2.65 14.21
C PRO A 489 22.20 -1.61 14.02
N LEU A 490 23.31 -1.95 13.35
CA LEU A 490 24.39 -1.00 13.03
C LEU A 490 23.94 0.06 12.02
N ASN A 491 23.21 -0.33 10.97
CA ASN A 491 22.62 0.62 10.01
C ASN A 491 21.62 1.55 10.67
N PHE A 492 20.84 1.05 11.65
CA PHE A 492 19.94 1.88 12.43
C PHE A 492 20.70 2.94 13.26
N CYS A 493 21.83 2.58 13.86
CA CYS A 493 22.71 3.52 14.55
C CYS A 493 23.31 4.56 13.61
N LEU A 494 23.77 4.14 12.42
CA LEU A 494 24.28 5.05 11.39
C LEU A 494 23.20 6.05 10.94
N MET A 495 21.98 5.57 10.69
CA MET A 495 20.84 6.43 10.37
C MET A 495 20.55 7.44 11.49
N ALA A 496 20.63 7.02 12.77
CA ALA A 496 20.44 7.92 13.89
C ALA A 496 21.53 9.01 13.97
N VAL A 497 22.80 8.68 13.69
CA VAL A 497 23.90 9.66 13.58
C VAL A 497 23.60 10.68 12.49
N ILE A 498 23.20 10.23 11.30
CA ILE A 498 22.85 11.10 10.17
C ILE A 498 21.68 12.03 10.55
N LYS A 499 20.63 11.47 11.16
CA LYS A 499 19.45 12.24 11.60
C LYS A 499 19.81 13.25 12.69
N TYR A 500 20.60 12.86 13.68
CA TYR A 500 21.03 13.75 14.76
C TYR A 500 21.88 14.90 14.23
N SER A 501 22.86 14.57 13.37
CA SER A 501 23.71 15.57 12.72
C SER A 501 22.86 16.53 11.89
N SER A 502 21.89 16.01 11.12
CA SER A 502 20.97 16.83 10.32
C SER A 502 20.12 17.77 11.19
N LEU A 503 19.61 17.30 12.33
CA LEU A 503 18.85 18.13 13.27
C LEU A 503 19.71 19.27 13.86
N ILE A 504 20.99 19.01 14.15
CA ILE A 504 21.91 20.02 14.70
C ILE A 504 22.37 21.00 13.61
N PHE A 505 22.75 20.52 12.43
CA PHE A 505 23.23 21.38 11.34
C PHE A 505 22.12 22.27 10.78
N ARG A 506 20.89 21.75 10.68
CA ARG A 506 19.72 22.49 10.18
C ARG A 506 18.91 23.16 11.31
N GLU A 507 19.51 23.42 12.46
CA GLU A 507 18.82 24.02 13.61
C GLU A 507 18.13 25.34 13.25
N ASN A 508 18.79 26.18 12.41
CA ASN A 508 18.24 27.46 11.97
C ASN A 508 17.01 27.26 11.07
N ASP A 509 17.08 26.34 10.10
CA ASP A 509 15.95 26.04 9.20
C ASP A 509 14.73 25.52 9.98
N ILE A 510 14.97 24.62 10.95
CA ILE A 510 13.92 24.08 11.82
C ILE A 510 13.30 25.19 12.68
N ARG A 511 14.12 26.11 13.20
CA ARG A 511 13.64 27.26 13.97
C ARG A 511 12.75 28.14 13.11
N SER A 512 13.19 28.50 11.91
CA SER A 512 12.40 29.28 10.95
C SER A 512 11.07 28.58 10.67
N GLY A 513 11.07 27.28 10.40
CA GLY A 513 9.85 26.49 10.19
C GLY A 513 8.87 26.55 11.37
N ILE A 514 9.36 26.46 12.61
CA ILE A 514 8.52 26.59 13.81
C ILE A 514 7.99 28.02 13.98
N GLU A 515 8.80 29.03 13.66
CA GLU A 515 8.38 30.44 13.66
C GLU A 515 7.31 30.69 12.59
N TYR A 516 7.41 30.07 11.41
CA TYR A 516 6.35 30.08 10.40
C TYR A 516 5.06 29.46 10.91
N ILE A 517 5.12 28.26 11.50
CA ILE A 517 3.95 27.63 12.13
C ILE A 517 3.33 28.57 13.18
N ALA A 518 4.15 29.17 14.04
CA ALA A 518 3.68 30.09 15.08
C ALA A 518 2.99 31.32 14.48
N ASN A 519 3.57 31.90 13.43
CA ASN A 519 3.01 33.04 12.71
C ASN A 519 1.69 32.67 12.03
N ASP A 520 1.57 31.48 11.46
CA ASP A 520 0.32 30.98 10.87
C ASP A 520 -0.79 30.86 11.93
N TRP A 521 -0.48 30.33 13.12
CA TRP A 521 -1.45 30.26 14.22
C TRP A 521 -1.87 31.63 14.75
N ILE A 522 -0.99 32.64 14.67
CA ILE A 522 -1.29 34.03 15.02
C ILE A 522 -2.21 34.66 13.95
N ASN A 523 -1.93 34.40 12.68
CA ASN A 523 -2.63 35.01 11.55
C ASN A 523 -3.98 34.34 11.24
N THR A 524 -4.21 33.12 11.73
CA THR A 524 -5.48 32.41 11.53
C THR A 524 -6.53 32.92 12.52
N ARG A 525 -7.26 33.96 12.10
CA ARG A 525 -8.28 34.65 12.89
C ARG A 525 -9.68 34.03 12.76
N TYR A 526 -9.97 33.39 11.63
CA TYR A 526 -11.28 32.80 11.36
C TYR A 526 -11.46 31.45 12.05
N TYR A 527 -12.67 31.21 12.57
CA TYR A 527 -12.98 30.02 13.35
C TYR A 527 -12.87 28.74 12.53
N ASP A 528 -13.42 28.72 11.32
CA ASP A 528 -13.45 27.55 10.45
C ASP A 528 -12.04 27.13 10.02
N ASP A 529 -11.23 28.09 9.59
CA ASP A 529 -9.83 27.85 9.18
C ASP A 529 -9.01 27.28 10.34
N ARG A 530 -9.23 27.83 11.54
CA ARG A 530 -8.58 27.37 12.76
C ARG A 530 -9.03 25.97 13.13
N MET A 531 -10.30 25.63 12.96
CA MET A 531 -10.83 24.30 13.24
C MET A 531 -10.20 23.24 12.34
N ILE A 532 -10.03 23.56 11.05
CA ILE A 532 -9.31 22.71 10.09
C ILE A 532 -7.87 22.51 10.54
N MET A 533 -7.16 23.58 10.87
CA MET A 533 -5.78 23.49 11.36
C MET A 533 -5.68 22.71 12.68
N ILE A 534 -6.63 22.86 13.61
CA ILE A 534 -6.66 22.10 14.87
C ILE A 534 -6.91 20.61 14.60
N LYS A 535 -7.80 20.28 13.65
CA LYS A 535 -8.06 18.91 13.24
C LYS A 535 -6.80 18.26 12.69
N SER A 536 -6.09 18.94 11.79
CA SER A 536 -4.82 18.47 11.22
C SER A 536 -3.72 18.35 12.27
N ALA A 537 -3.61 19.31 13.20
CA ALA A 537 -2.66 19.25 14.32
C ALA A 537 -2.97 18.09 15.29
N LYS A 538 -4.24 17.83 15.61
CA LYS A 538 -4.66 16.68 16.43
C LYS A 538 -4.30 15.36 15.73
N PHE A 539 -4.48 15.28 14.41
CA PHE A 539 -4.08 14.12 13.63
C PHE A 539 -2.57 13.91 13.65
N GLY A 540 -1.78 14.96 13.38
CA GLY A 540 -0.33 14.92 13.49
C GLY A 540 0.14 14.49 14.89
N ARG A 541 -0.48 15.02 15.95
CA ARG A 541 -0.19 14.60 17.33
C ARG A 541 -0.44 13.11 17.56
N ARG A 542 -1.56 12.57 17.05
CA ARG A 542 -1.84 11.12 17.10
C ARG A 542 -0.75 10.31 16.38
N LEU A 543 -0.30 10.77 15.22
CA LEU A 543 0.78 10.11 14.46
C LEU A 543 2.09 10.09 15.26
N VAL A 544 2.45 11.22 15.88
CA VAL A 544 3.64 11.31 16.76
C VAL A 544 3.53 10.38 17.96
N THR A 545 2.37 10.33 18.63
CA THR A 545 2.15 9.43 19.77
C THR A 545 2.29 7.96 19.36
N ILE A 546 1.74 7.58 18.21
CA ILE A 546 1.84 6.21 17.69
C ILE A 546 3.29 5.87 17.38
N CYS A 547 3.99 6.74 16.65
CA CYS A 547 5.41 6.58 16.34
C CYS A 547 6.24 6.40 17.64
N ALA A 548 6.01 7.24 18.64
CA ALA A 548 6.70 7.14 19.93
C ALA A 548 6.42 5.80 20.65
N VAL A 549 5.15 5.39 20.74
CA VAL A 549 4.79 4.11 21.39
C VAL A 549 5.49 2.92 20.72
N PHE A 550 5.56 2.91 19.39
CA PHE A 550 6.23 1.82 18.67
C PHE A 550 7.75 1.88 18.79
N MET A 551 8.34 3.07 18.64
CA MET A 551 9.79 3.22 18.73
C MET A 551 10.30 2.89 20.13
N TYR A 552 9.65 3.39 21.17
CA TYR A 552 10.02 3.08 22.56
C TYR A 552 9.66 1.65 22.95
N GLY A 553 8.51 1.13 22.52
CA GLY A 553 8.14 -0.26 22.75
C GLY A 553 9.13 -1.24 22.10
N GLY A 554 9.53 -0.97 20.86
CA GLY A 554 10.56 -1.73 20.15
C GLY A 554 11.92 -1.63 20.83
N ALA A 555 12.33 -0.43 21.28
CA ALA A 555 13.57 -0.25 22.03
C ALA A 555 13.56 -1.03 23.35
N THR A 556 12.49 -0.94 24.14
CA THR A 556 12.36 -1.70 25.39
C THR A 556 12.39 -3.20 25.13
N PHE A 557 11.71 -3.67 24.09
CA PHE A 557 11.75 -5.08 23.73
C PHE A 557 13.16 -5.54 23.33
N TYR A 558 13.83 -4.79 22.44
CA TYR A 558 15.14 -5.15 21.90
C TYR A 558 16.27 -5.06 22.93
N TYR A 559 16.33 -3.98 23.73
CA TYR A 559 17.42 -3.75 24.68
C TYR A 559 17.17 -4.34 26.07
N LEU A 560 15.92 -4.57 26.48
CA LEU A 560 15.60 -5.10 27.81
C LEU A 560 14.95 -6.47 27.74
N ALA A 561 13.85 -6.66 26.99
CA ALA A 561 13.13 -7.93 27.04
C ALA A 561 13.93 -9.10 26.44
N LEU A 562 14.48 -8.93 25.24
CA LEU A 562 15.17 -9.99 24.50
C LEU A 562 16.50 -10.46 25.16
N PRO A 563 17.36 -9.58 25.72
CA PRO A 563 18.53 -10.04 26.47
C PRO A 563 18.16 -10.69 27.78
N LEU A 564 17.09 -10.21 28.45
CA LEU A 564 16.62 -10.77 29.72
C LEU A 564 15.93 -12.13 29.53
N SER A 565 15.27 -12.37 28.40
CA SER A 565 14.63 -13.64 28.06
C SER A 565 15.61 -14.70 27.58
N ASN A 566 16.68 -14.29 26.89
CA ASN A 566 17.73 -15.22 26.50
C ASN A 566 18.52 -15.64 27.74
N GLY A 567 18.59 -16.96 27.97
CA GLY A 567 19.30 -17.56 29.09
C GLY A 567 20.79 -17.17 29.12
N LYS A 568 21.45 -17.43 30.25
CA LYS A 568 22.91 -17.27 30.34
C LYS A 568 23.58 -18.36 29.49
N ILE A 569 24.59 -17.97 28.72
CA ILE A 569 25.41 -18.91 27.93
C ILE A 569 26.61 -19.32 28.78
N THR A 570 26.83 -20.62 28.90
CA THR A 570 28.02 -21.24 29.50
C THR A 570 28.99 -21.62 28.40
N GLU A 571 30.23 -21.15 28.47
CA GLU A 571 31.31 -21.62 27.59
C GLU A 571 31.64 -23.10 27.84
N ASP A 572 32.06 -23.80 26.77
CA ASP A 572 32.53 -25.18 26.81
C ASP A 572 33.79 -25.28 27.70
N GLY A 573 33.57 -25.67 28.96
CA GLY A 573 34.60 -25.66 30.02
C GLY A 573 34.08 -25.20 31.40
N GLY A 574 32.85 -24.68 31.49
CA GLY A 574 32.15 -24.45 32.76
C GLY A 574 32.61 -23.25 33.60
N ASN A 575 33.69 -22.57 33.20
CA ASN A 575 34.32 -21.50 34.00
C ASN A 575 33.68 -20.11 33.85
N LEU A 576 32.86 -19.87 32.81
CA LEU A 576 32.28 -18.55 32.55
C LEU A 576 30.81 -18.65 32.11
N THR A 577 29.92 -18.07 32.92
CA THR A 577 28.50 -17.88 32.59
C THR A 577 28.25 -16.39 32.33
N TYR A 578 27.89 -16.01 31.11
CA TYR A 578 27.59 -14.62 30.80
C TYR A 578 26.29 -14.47 29.99
N ARG A 579 25.73 -13.27 30.01
CA ARG A 579 24.56 -12.92 29.19
C ARG A 579 25.05 -12.18 27.94
N PRO A 580 24.65 -12.60 26.74
CA PRO A 580 25.09 -11.93 25.52
C PRO A 580 24.55 -10.51 25.46
N LEU A 581 25.43 -9.56 25.10
CA LEU A 581 25.05 -8.18 24.81
C LEU A 581 24.42 -8.10 23.42
N MET A 582 23.45 -7.20 23.23
CA MET A 582 22.80 -7.00 21.92
C MET A 582 23.73 -6.38 20.89
N TYR A 583 24.62 -5.52 21.37
CA TYR A 583 25.72 -4.96 20.60
C TYR A 583 27.00 -5.63 21.12
N PRO A 584 27.49 -6.67 20.43
CA PRO A 584 28.70 -7.36 20.86
C PRO A 584 29.91 -6.42 20.77
N VAL A 585 30.86 -6.63 21.66
CA VAL A 585 32.09 -5.86 21.78
C VAL A 585 33.24 -6.81 21.50
N SER A 586 34.13 -6.39 20.62
CA SER A 586 35.34 -7.16 20.30
C SER A 586 36.17 -7.41 21.55
N SER A 587 36.57 -8.68 21.70
CA SER A 587 37.49 -9.13 22.75
C SER A 587 38.85 -8.41 22.69
N MET A 588 39.22 -7.86 21.53
CA MET A 588 40.42 -7.02 21.36
C MET A 588 40.30 -5.65 22.02
N ILE A 589 39.07 -5.14 22.22
CA ILE A 589 38.82 -3.85 22.87
C ILE A 589 38.70 -4.05 24.38
N VAL A 590 37.72 -4.86 24.81
CA VAL A 590 37.45 -5.18 26.22
C VAL A 590 36.72 -6.52 26.29
N ASP A 591 37.12 -7.41 27.20
CA ASP A 591 36.38 -8.66 27.48
C ASP A 591 35.11 -8.35 28.29
N ALA A 592 34.05 -7.96 27.58
CA ALA A 592 32.76 -7.56 28.14
C ALA A 592 31.93 -8.72 28.73
N ARG A 593 32.50 -9.93 28.82
CA ARG A 593 31.83 -11.13 29.36
C ARG A 593 31.95 -11.26 30.87
N ARG A 594 32.91 -10.55 31.50
CA ARG A 594 33.16 -10.61 32.94
C ARG A 594 32.29 -9.61 33.70
N SER A 595 31.77 -10.00 34.87
CA SER A 595 31.15 -9.06 35.82
C SER A 595 32.26 -8.26 36.54
N PRO A 596 32.11 -6.94 36.74
CA PRO A 596 30.93 -6.08 36.52
C PRO A 596 30.86 -5.40 35.14
N ILE A 597 31.83 -5.66 34.24
CA ILE A 597 31.95 -4.98 32.95
C ILE A 597 30.74 -5.25 32.05
N SER A 598 30.24 -6.49 32.04
CA SER A 598 29.04 -6.89 31.27
C SER A 598 27.81 -6.07 31.67
N GLU A 599 27.60 -5.86 32.98
CA GLU A 599 26.47 -5.10 33.53
C GLU A 599 26.58 -3.61 33.21
N ILE A 600 27.79 -3.05 33.30
CA ILE A 600 28.06 -1.65 32.93
C ILE A 600 27.78 -1.44 31.44
N PHE A 601 28.29 -2.31 30.57
CA PHE A 601 28.08 -2.21 29.12
C PHE A 601 26.60 -2.39 28.76
N PHE A 602 25.89 -3.30 29.41
CA PHE A 602 24.45 -3.46 29.24
C PHE A 602 23.68 -2.18 29.58
N CYS A 603 23.98 -1.56 30.72
CA CYS A 603 23.36 -0.30 31.14
C CYS A 603 23.65 0.85 30.16
N VAL A 604 24.91 0.97 29.72
CA VAL A 604 25.31 2.00 28.74
C VAL A 604 24.63 1.74 27.39
N GLN A 605 24.53 0.49 26.93
CA GLN A 605 23.83 0.14 25.69
C GLN A 605 22.33 0.45 25.77
N CYS A 606 21.68 0.23 26.90
CA CYS A 606 20.28 0.61 27.12
C CYS A 606 20.11 2.13 27.03
N LEU A 607 21.01 2.91 27.66
CA LEU A 607 20.99 4.38 27.61
C LEU A 607 21.24 4.89 26.18
N SER A 608 22.25 4.36 25.50
CA SER A 608 22.54 4.69 24.09
C SER A 608 21.38 4.31 23.19
N GLY A 609 20.77 3.14 23.38
CA GLY A 609 19.60 2.67 22.65
C GLY A 609 18.41 3.62 22.80
N PHE A 610 18.13 4.07 24.03
CA PHE A 610 17.09 5.07 24.30
C PHE A 610 17.35 6.39 23.56
N ILE A 611 18.60 6.86 23.54
CA ILE A 611 19.00 8.08 22.82
C ILE A 611 18.79 7.93 21.31
N VAL A 612 19.30 6.85 20.70
CA VAL A 612 19.17 6.56 19.26
C VAL A 612 17.69 6.52 18.84
N HIS A 613 16.84 5.87 19.63
CA HIS A 613 15.40 5.78 19.35
C HIS A 613 14.69 7.12 19.57
N SER A 614 15.08 7.88 20.59
CA SER A 614 14.51 9.22 20.85
C SER A 614 14.87 10.22 19.74
N ILE A 615 16.11 10.20 19.24
CA ILE A 615 16.55 11.02 18.10
C ILE A 615 15.73 10.68 16.85
N THR A 616 15.60 9.38 16.56
CA THR A 616 14.87 8.92 15.38
C THR A 616 13.39 9.27 15.46
N THR A 617 12.77 9.06 16.62
CA THR A 617 11.37 9.46 16.88
C THR A 617 11.22 10.97 16.76
N GLY A 618 12.13 11.76 17.33
CA GLY A 618 12.13 13.21 17.27
C GLY A 618 12.24 13.75 15.83
N ALA A 619 13.12 13.18 15.01
CA ALA A 619 13.27 13.56 13.60
C ALA A 619 12.01 13.24 12.77
N CYS A 620 11.48 12.02 12.89
CA CYS A 620 10.28 11.61 12.14
C CYS A 620 9.03 12.39 12.59
N SER A 621 8.90 12.63 13.89
CA SER A 621 7.78 13.39 14.46
C SER A 621 7.81 14.87 14.09
N LEU A 622 8.99 15.47 13.92
CA LEU A 622 9.15 16.82 13.39
C LEU A 622 8.67 16.92 11.94
N ALA A 623 9.05 15.97 11.07
CA ALA A 623 8.57 15.91 9.71
C ALA A 623 7.04 15.74 9.63
N ALA A 624 6.47 14.88 10.48
CA ALA A 624 5.01 14.69 10.58
C ALA A 624 4.28 15.99 10.97
N VAL A 625 4.82 16.76 11.91
CA VAL A 625 4.19 18.03 12.33
C VAL A 625 4.24 19.06 11.20
N PHE A 626 5.38 19.20 10.49
CA PHE A 626 5.47 20.10 9.35
C PHE A 626 4.52 19.69 8.21
N ALA A 627 4.50 18.41 7.85
CA ALA A 627 3.61 17.89 6.80
C ALA A 627 2.13 18.11 7.14
N MET A 628 1.72 17.81 8.38
CA MET A 628 0.33 17.99 8.80
C MET A 628 -0.08 19.46 8.93
N HIS A 629 0.85 20.34 9.31
CA HIS A 629 0.58 21.78 9.32
C HIS A 629 0.42 22.30 7.89
N ALA A 630 1.32 21.94 6.98
CA ALA A 630 1.23 22.29 5.56
C ALA A 630 -0.08 21.77 4.93
N TYR A 631 -0.44 20.50 5.21
CA TYR A 631 -1.72 19.93 4.80
C TYR A 631 -2.91 20.74 5.34
N GLY A 632 -2.91 21.09 6.62
CA GLY A 632 -3.95 21.95 7.20
C GLY A 632 -4.05 23.32 6.53
N ARG A 633 -2.93 23.93 6.13
CA ARG A 633 -2.91 25.19 5.39
C ARG A 633 -3.41 25.05 3.95
N LEU A 634 -3.09 23.95 3.28
CA LEU A 634 -3.61 23.65 1.94
C LEU A 634 -5.12 23.44 1.95
N GLU A 635 -5.65 22.77 2.97
CA GLU A 635 -7.09 22.59 3.13
C GLU A 635 -7.81 23.93 3.37
N VAL A 636 -7.22 24.80 4.20
CA VAL A 636 -7.72 26.19 4.37
C VAL A 636 -7.67 26.96 3.05
N LEU A 637 -6.58 26.83 2.29
CA LEU A 637 -6.43 27.47 0.99
C LEU A 637 -7.47 26.97 -0.02
N MET A 638 -7.73 25.66 -0.05
CA MET A 638 -8.79 25.08 -0.88
C MET A 638 -10.14 25.67 -0.51
N GLN A 639 -10.45 25.79 0.78
CA GLN A 639 -11.68 26.41 1.24
C GLN A 639 -11.76 27.90 0.83
N TRP A 640 -10.66 28.64 0.86
CA TRP A 640 -10.63 30.03 0.39
C TRP A 640 -10.86 30.14 -1.13
N ILE A 641 -10.33 29.21 -1.92
CA ILE A 641 -10.55 29.15 -3.38
C ILE A 641 -12.01 28.80 -3.68
N GLU A 642 -12.60 27.87 -2.95
CA GLU A 642 -14.02 27.49 -3.10
C GLU A 642 -14.96 28.67 -2.82
N HIS A 643 -14.61 29.57 -1.89
CA HIS A 643 -15.40 30.76 -1.56
C HIS A 643 -14.90 32.05 -2.20
N LEU A 644 -14.02 31.98 -3.21
CA LEU A 644 -13.45 33.17 -3.85
C LEU A 644 -14.52 34.05 -4.51
N VAL A 645 -15.47 33.43 -5.22
CA VAL A 645 -16.52 34.09 -6.01
C VAL A 645 -17.75 34.41 -5.17
N ASP A 646 -18.26 33.42 -4.43
CA ASP A 646 -19.48 33.58 -3.61
C ASP A 646 -19.24 34.47 -2.39
N GLY A 647 -17.98 34.61 -1.98
CA GLY A 647 -17.57 35.31 -0.78
C GLY A 647 -17.88 34.54 0.50
N ARG A 648 -16.96 34.64 1.44
CA ARG A 648 -17.27 34.37 2.85
C ARG A 648 -17.79 35.68 3.46
N GLU A 649 -18.76 35.61 4.37
CA GLU A 649 -19.20 36.79 5.15
C GLU A 649 -18.04 37.50 5.87
N ASP A 650 -16.91 36.80 6.05
CA ASP A 650 -15.73 37.25 6.78
C ASP A 650 -14.59 37.82 5.91
N PHE A 651 -14.70 37.83 4.58
CA PHE A 651 -13.64 38.32 3.66
C PHE A 651 -13.97 39.70 3.06
N CYS A 652 -12.96 40.53 2.77
CA CYS A 652 -13.12 41.82 2.07
C CYS A 652 -14.06 41.72 0.86
N ASP A 653 -14.91 42.72 0.61
CA ASP A 653 -15.92 42.69 -0.45
C ASP A 653 -15.35 42.59 -1.88
N ASN A 654 -14.06 42.90 -2.06
CA ASN A 654 -13.39 42.90 -3.35
C ASN A 654 -12.71 41.56 -3.69
N VAL A 655 -13.06 40.97 -4.84
CA VAL A 655 -12.52 39.70 -5.35
C VAL A 655 -11.02 39.79 -5.64
N ASP A 656 -10.52 40.94 -6.11
CA ASP A 656 -9.09 41.13 -6.40
C ASP A 656 -8.24 41.07 -5.12
N GLU A 657 -8.76 41.59 -4.01
CA GLU A 657 -8.09 41.50 -2.70
C GLU A 657 -8.12 40.07 -2.15
N ARG A 658 -9.22 39.33 -2.35
CA ARG A 658 -9.31 37.91 -1.98
C ARG A 658 -8.31 37.07 -2.77
N LEU A 659 -8.21 37.30 -4.08
CA LEU A 659 -7.25 36.61 -4.93
C LEU A 659 -5.81 36.93 -4.54
N ALA A 660 -5.50 38.19 -4.25
CA ALA A 660 -4.18 38.60 -3.76
C ALA A 660 -3.83 37.91 -2.44
N MET A 661 -4.78 37.79 -1.50
CA MET A 661 -4.59 37.05 -0.24
C MET A 661 -4.36 35.55 -0.46
N ILE A 662 -5.12 34.92 -1.37
CA ILE A 662 -4.96 33.49 -1.74
C ILE A 662 -3.59 33.26 -2.37
N VAL A 663 -3.17 34.08 -3.32
CA VAL A 663 -1.86 33.97 -3.99
C VAL A 663 -0.74 34.18 -2.98
N GLN A 664 -0.83 35.20 -2.12
CA GLN A 664 0.15 35.46 -1.08
C GLN A 664 0.23 34.28 -0.09
N GLN A 665 -0.91 33.67 0.23
CA GLN A 665 -0.97 32.51 1.11
C GLN A 665 -0.41 31.25 0.45
N HIS A 666 -0.68 31.03 -0.84
CA HIS A 666 -0.15 29.90 -1.60
C HIS A 666 1.38 29.99 -1.73
N VAL A 667 1.92 31.17 -2.06
CA VAL A 667 3.37 31.42 -2.11
C VAL A 667 4.01 31.18 -0.74
N ARG A 668 3.36 31.60 0.37
CA ARG A 668 3.84 31.33 1.74
C ARG A 668 3.84 29.85 2.13
N ILE A 669 2.98 29.01 1.54
CA ILE A 669 2.95 27.56 1.81
C ILE A 669 4.07 26.84 1.04
N LEU A 670 4.48 27.37 -0.11
CA LEU A 670 5.51 26.80 -0.98
C LEU A 670 6.94 27.19 -0.59
N GLN A 671 7.12 28.26 0.17
CA GLN A 671 8.40 28.70 0.75
C GLN A 671 8.68 27.97 2.07
#